data_AF-A0A292QQP0-F1
#
_entry.id   AF-A0A292QQP0-F1
#
_cell.length_a   1.000
_cell.length_b   1.000
_cell.length_c   1.000
_cell.angle_alpha   90.00
_cell.angle_beta   90.00
_cell.angle_gamma   90.00
#
_symmetry.space_group_name_H-M   'P 1'
#
loop_
_entity.id
_entity.type
_entity.pdbx_description
1 polymer ?
#
loop_
_entity_poly.entity_id
_entity_poly.type
_entity_poly.pdbx_seq_one_letter_code
_entity_poly.pdbx_strand_id
1 'polypeptide(L)'
;MSNKKNDIFLTIHGHFYQPPRENPWLEAIELQDSALPFHDWNERINKECYNPNSISKIVDNRNRILDVVNNYEHMSFNFGPTLLSWMEHFAPLTYERIIKADIESVSEHSGHGNAMAQVYNHIIMPLANENDKQTQIKWGIRDFEYRFGRKPEGMWLAETAVDDETLKFLEENGIKFTVLSPYQALKFRQEGDKDWQDVSWGNIDPARSYRYYIKSAPGKFIDLFFYDGAISRSVAFDELLKDGNKFIKRLKEGISDCRDYPQLINIATDGESYGHHTKFGDMALSYVLKIRAKDEGFKITNYAEYLDKYRSNCEVDIKQASSWSCFHGVGRWKEDCGCSTGGHPGWNQKWRKPLRDALDYLRDELIVVFENEGQKYFDNVWNVRNKYINVILDRNEMNVKKFQQENFKPDLTDDDKVHAMELLEIQRQAMLMYTSCGWFFSEISGIETVQIMKYAARAMQLAARFTSKNLEEKFLEILSQAKSNIPEFGTGKDIFERFVKPSIITVKQIATLWALSSLYQDFEDEENVYCYTITRKAYKKVQKNSSTFIVGHIEIQSKITLQKSNVMFALMQYAGGDFHCTIKEYSDDAEFNRIKNDLIKIYTMNTLTEIIRALDEYFGKEYFTLKDIFIEERRKILQILLKGKLEKFSQTYQEMYDEGKGSIYHLQGLGLSIPDEFKISAEYALSHKFNDIVVHSGGFVEDDLIQQATDINFEAKKIDIKLDKSPSNLVFSKKILQNINRLVHSFEIQQADVVLEIFDNVRKLELNVDIAEAQNIYFTKIYHRIGDIIASEAFKNKKSSNKRFVEMLLDIGENLNINTEFYKRKLDKALLQ
;
A
#
# COMPACT_ATOMS: atom_id res chain seq x y z
N MET A 1 5.84 -45.54 18.39
CA MET A 1 6.67 -44.32 18.46
C MET A 1 7.49 -44.27 17.19
N SER A 2 7.04 -43.50 16.19
CA SER A 2 7.82 -43.34 14.95
C SER A 2 9.11 -42.59 15.27
N ASN A 3 10.19 -42.93 14.56
CA ASN A 3 11.53 -42.39 14.78
C ASN A 3 11.58 -40.91 14.37
N LYS A 4 11.13 -40.00 15.26
CA LYS A 4 11.04 -38.53 15.02
C LYS A 4 12.38 -37.88 14.63
N LYS A 5 13.51 -38.57 14.77
CA LYS A 5 14.87 -38.05 14.51
C LYS A 5 15.15 -37.69 13.05
N ASN A 6 14.33 -38.14 12.10
CA ASN A 6 14.53 -37.92 10.66
C ASN A 6 13.53 -36.94 10.03
N ASP A 7 12.73 -36.23 10.84
CA ASP A 7 11.77 -35.27 10.29
C ASP A 7 12.50 -34.03 9.75
N ILE A 8 12.18 -33.64 8.51
CA ILE A 8 12.72 -32.46 7.83
C ILE A 8 11.58 -31.47 7.66
N PHE A 9 11.75 -30.29 8.26
CA PHE A 9 10.80 -29.20 8.23
C PHE A 9 11.26 -28.10 7.28
N LEU A 10 10.30 -27.36 6.72
CA LEU A 10 10.55 -26.21 5.87
C LEU A 10 9.75 -25.01 6.37
N THR A 11 10.45 -23.89 6.57
CA THR A 11 9.84 -22.58 6.84
C THR A 11 10.47 -21.54 5.92
N ILE A 12 9.68 -20.98 5.02
CA ILE A 12 10.08 -19.81 4.23
C ILE A 12 9.47 -18.58 4.90
N HIS A 13 10.29 -17.60 5.25
CA HIS A 13 9.85 -16.35 5.87
C HIS A 13 9.93 -15.17 4.90
N GLY A 14 8.80 -14.51 4.66
CA GLY A 14 8.72 -13.28 3.88
C GLY A 14 8.51 -12.06 4.77
N HIS A 15 9.46 -11.13 4.73
CA HIS A 15 9.35 -9.81 5.37
C HIS A 15 8.75 -8.80 4.39
N PHE A 16 7.46 -8.45 4.53
CA PHE A 16 6.78 -7.53 3.61
C PHE A 16 6.63 -6.14 4.23
N TYR A 17 7.20 -5.11 3.60
CA TYR A 17 7.23 -3.78 4.16
C TYR A 17 7.31 -2.68 3.09
N GLN A 18 6.57 -1.60 3.32
CA GLN A 18 6.79 -0.31 2.68
C GLN A 18 6.91 0.77 3.76
N PRO A 19 7.84 1.73 3.60
CA PRO A 19 7.92 2.85 4.51
C PRO A 19 6.63 3.65 4.52
N PRO A 20 6.32 4.38 5.61
CA PRO A 20 5.24 5.35 5.58
C PRO A 20 5.60 6.43 4.54
N ARG A 21 4.64 6.76 3.68
CA ARG A 21 4.81 7.65 2.51
C ARG A 21 3.82 8.81 2.52
N GLU A 22 2.96 8.86 3.52
CA GLU A 22 1.89 9.83 3.64
C GLU A 22 2.48 11.22 3.87
N ASN A 23 1.96 12.21 3.14
CA ASN A 23 2.19 13.60 3.47
C ASN A 23 1.61 13.87 4.87
N PRO A 24 2.41 14.31 5.87
CA PRO A 24 1.97 14.36 7.27
C PRO A 24 0.96 15.48 7.58
N TRP A 25 0.65 16.34 6.61
CA TRP A 25 -0.43 17.31 6.70
C TRP A 25 -1.73 16.83 6.09
N LEU A 26 -1.69 15.79 5.25
CA LEU A 26 -2.86 15.21 4.56
C LEU A 26 -3.24 13.83 5.10
N GLU A 27 -2.28 13.10 5.69
CA GLU A 27 -2.42 11.66 6.00
C GLU A 27 -2.81 10.83 4.76
N ALA A 28 -2.25 11.21 3.60
CA ALA A 28 -2.44 10.53 2.34
C ALA A 28 -1.13 10.49 1.55
N ILE A 29 -0.92 9.41 0.80
CA ILE A 29 0.21 9.27 -0.11
C ILE A 29 -0.09 10.12 -1.34
N GLU A 30 0.83 11.00 -1.72
CA GLU A 30 0.74 11.78 -2.96
C GLU A 30 1.28 10.95 -4.13
N LEU A 31 0.81 11.23 -5.34
CA LEU A 31 1.32 10.65 -6.59
C LEU A 31 2.86 10.68 -6.65
N GLN A 32 3.45 9.52 -6.95
CA GLN A 32 4.90 9.36 -7.05
C GLN A 32 5.29 9.02 -8.49
N ASP A 33 5.91 9.97 -9.20
CA ASP A 33 6.25 9.81 -10.63
C ASP A 33 7.11 8.56 -10.91
N SER A 34 7.97 8.15 -9.97
CA SER A 34 8.80 6.94 -10.09
C SER A 34 8.00 5.63 -10.06
N ALA A 35 6.73 5.66 -9.67
CA ALA A 35 5.85 4.50 -9.61
C ALA A 35 4.93 4.35 -10.83
N LEU A 36 4.95 5.30 -11.78
CA LEU A 36 4.09 5.28 -12.96
C LEU A 36 4.20 3.95 -13.73
N PRO A 37 3.08 3.42 -14.27
CA PRO A 37 1.77 4.05 -14.38
C PRO A 37 0.89 3.98 -13.11
N PHE A 38 1.39 3.41 -12.02
CA PHE A 38 0.67 3.35 -10.73
C PHE A 38 0.71 4.70 -10.02
N HIS A 39 -0.23 4.92 -9.11
CA HIS A 39 -0.31 6.12 -8.29
C HIS A 39 0.92 6.28 -7.38
N ASP A 40 1.31 5.21 -6.70
CA ASP A 40 2.44 5.20 -5.79
C ASP A 40 3.09 3.82 -5.70
N TRP A 41 4.21 3.74 -4.98
CA TRP A 41 4.96 2.49 -4.83
C TRP A 41 4.20 1.40 -4.09
N ASN A 42 3.28 1.73 -3.17
CA ASN A 42 2.48 0.73 -2.48
C ASN A 42 1.50 0.08 -3.46
N GLU A 43 0.82 0.86 -4.30
CA GLU A 43 -0.07 0.34 -5.34
C GLU A 43 0.67 -0.58 -6.31
N ARG A 44 1.84 -0.12 -6.79
CA ARG A 44 2.67 -0.89 -7.72
C ARG A 44 3.07 -2.23 -7.14
N ILE A 45 3.67 -2.24 -5.95
CA ILE A 45 4.20 -3.47 -5.34
C ILE A 45 3.05 -4.37 -4.89
N ASN A 46 1.91 -3.82 -4.48
CA ASN A 46 0.70 -4.61 -4.23
C ASN A 46 0.26 -5.37 -5.48
N LYS A 47 0.24 -4.72 -6.65
CA LYS A 47 -0.11 -5.37 -7.92
C LYS A 47 0.92 -6.42 -8.35
N GLU A 48 2.20 -6.16 -8.10
CA GLU A 48 3.31 -7.00 -8.57
C GLU A 48 3.69 -8.13 -7.60
N CYS A 49 3.37 -8.04 -6.32
CA CYS A 49 3.81 -8.98 -5.29
C CYS A 49 2.73 -9.34 -4.27
N TYR A 50 2.18 -8.38 -3.52
CA TYR A 50 1.38 -8.71 -2.34
C TYR A 50 0.07 -9.40 -2.69
N ASN A 51 -0.66 -8.86 -3.67
CA ASN A 51 -1.90 -9.46 -4.17
C ASN A 51 -1.62 -10.77 -4.91
N PRO A 52 -0.66 -10.87 -5.86
CA PRO A 52 -0.29 -12.15 -6.48
C PRO A 52 -0.01 -13.28 -5.50
N ASN A 53 0.70 -13.05 -4.40
CA ASN A 53 0.95 -14.08 -3.39
C ASN A 53 -0.32 -14.56 -2.66
N SER A 54 -1.35 -13.72 -2.55
CA SER A 54 -2.63 -14.13 -1.94
C SER A 54 -3.50 -15.02 -2.83
N ILE A 55 -3.19 -15.08 -4.13
CA ILE A 55 -3.96 -15.75 -5.19
C ILE A 55 -3.03 -16.27 -6.31
N SER A 56 -1.90 -16.87 -5.92
CA SER A 56 -0.85 -17.30 -6.83
C SER A 56 -1.35 -18.47 -7.68
N LYS A 57 -1.05 -18.45 -8.98
CA LYS A 57 -1.56 -19.44 -9.92
C LYS A 57 -0.52 -20.55 -10.13
N ILE A 58 -0.97 -21.80 -10.05
CA ILE A 58 -0.24 -22.94 -10.61
C ILE A 58 -0.86 -23.25 -11.97
N VAL A 59 -0.04 -23.35 -13.02
CA VAL A 59 -0.52 -23.51 -14.40
C VAL A 59 0.05 -24.75 -15.07
N ASP A 60 -0.64 -25.24 -16.11
CA ASP A 60 -0.14 -26.30 -16.98
C ASP A 60 0.78 -25.77 -18.10
N ASN A 61 1.28 -26.67 -18.95
CA ASN A 61 2.14 -26.33 -20.09
C ASN A 61 1.48 -25.49 -21.18
N ARG A 62 0.16 -25.26 -21.12
CA ARG A 62 -0.61 -24.36 -21.99
C ARG A 62 -0.99 -23.07 -21.27
N ASN A 63 -0.40 -22.80 -20.11
CA ASN A 63 -0.69 -21.65 -19.26
C ASN A 63 -2.15 -21.60 -18.75
N ARG A 64 -2.82 -22.76 -18.64
CA ARG A 64 -4.16 -22.86 -18.04
C ARG A 64 -4.03 -23.11 -16.54
N ILE A 65 -4.87 -22.48 -15.74
CA ILE A 65 -4.83 -22.57 -14.28
C ILE A 65 -5.21 -23.99 -13.83
N LEU A 66 -4.33 -24.62 -13.06
CA LEU A 66 -4.54 -25.89 -12.36
C LEU A 66 -4.96 -25.67 -10.90
N ASP A 67 -4.36 -24.68 -10.24
CA ASP A 67 -4.63 -24.35 -8.85
C ASP A 67 -4.45 -22.85 -8.56
N VAL A 68 -5.11 -22.36 -7.52
CA VAL A 68 -4.95 -21.00 -6.98
C VAL A 68 -4.60 -21.13 -5.50
N VAL A 69 -3.41 -20.66 -5.15
CA VAL A 69 -2.79 -20.85 -3.83
C VAL A 69 -2.57 -19.51 -3.16
N ASN A 70 -2.97 -19.40 -1.91
CA ASN A 70 -2.59 -18.30 -1.05
C ASN A 70 -1.27 -18.66 -0.34
N ASN A 71 -0.14 -18.12 -0.81
CA ASN A 71 1.18 -18.48 -0.30
C ASN A 71 1.32 -18.19 1.20
N TYR A 72 0.60 -17.19 1.72
CA TYR A 72 0.59 -16.82 3.14
C TYR A 72 0.04 -17.94 4.05
N GLU A 73 -0.80 -18.85 3.52
CA GLU A 73 -1.28 -20.04 4.26
C GLU A 73 -0.17 -21.07 4.49
N HIS A 74 0.94 -20.98 3.75
CA HIS A 74 1.99 -22.00 3.71
C HIS A 74 3.40 -21.46 4.01
N MET A 75 3.56 -20.15 4.17
CA MET A 75 4.82 -19.51 4.54
C MET A 75 4.67 -18.79 5.86
N SER A 76 5.77 -18.63 6.61
CA SER A 76 5.80 -17.65 7.69
C SER A 76 5.94 -16.26 7.08
N PHE A 77 5.31 -15.25 7.68
CA PHE A 77 5.41 -13.89 7.15
C PHE A 77 5.23 -12.84 8.24
N ASN A 78 5.70 -11.63 7.96
CA ASN A 78 5.24 -10.43 8.65
C ASN A 78 4.87 -9.37 7.61
N PHE A 79 3.87 -8.55 7.92
CA PHE A 79 3.58 -7.33 7.17
C PHE A 79 3.80 -6.13 8.08
N GLY A 80 4.45 -5.08 7.56
CA GLY A 80 4.63 -3.83 8.28
C GLY A 80 3.29 -3.12 8.57
N PRO A 81 3.07 -2.56 9.78
CA PRO A 81 1.82 -1.90 10.13
C PRO A 81 1.41 -0.75 9.20
N THR A 82 2.38 0.03 8.71
CA THR A 82 2.15 1.11 7.75
C THR A 82 1.57 0.60 6.42
N LEU A 83 2.09 -0.53 5.93
CA LEU A 83 1.59 -1.17 4.72
C LEU A 83 0.20 -1.78 4.93
N LEU A 84 -0.06 -2.44 6.07
CA LEU A 84 -1.38 -2.99 6.38
C LEU A 84 -2.45 -1.90 6.50
N SER A 85 -2.12 -0.76 7.11
CA SER A 85 -3.01 0.40 7.19
C SER A 85 -3.39 0.94 5.81
N TRP A 86 -2.43 0.98 4.88
CA TRP A 86 -2.71 1.35 3.48
C TRP A 86 -3.56 0.28 2.78
N MET A 87 -3.22 -1.01 2.92
CA MET A 87 -3.95 -2.10 2.27
C MET A 87 -5.40 -2.18 2.70
N GLU A 88 -5.70 -1.94 3.98
CA GLU A 88 -7.06 -1.94 4.51
C GLU A 88 -7.99 -0.99 3.75
N HIS A 89 -7.49 0.16 3.30
CA HIS A 89 -8.26 1.16 2.58
C HIS A 89 -8.17 1.03 1.05
N PHE A 90 -6.98 0.72 0.52
CA PHE A 90 -6.70 0.77 -0.93
C PHE A 90 -6.62 -0.60 -1.60
N ALA A 91 -6.46 -1.68 -0.83
CA ALA A 91 -6.40 -3.06 -1.31
C ALA A 91 -7.17 -4.06 -0.39
N PRO A 92 -8.45 -3.78 -0.04
CA PRO A 92 -9.17 -4.51 1.01
C PRO A 92 -9.27 -6.02 0.75
N LEU A 93 -9.42 -6.45 -0.50
CA LEU A 93 -9.46 -7.89 -0.83
C LEU A 93 -8.13 -8.59 -0.55
N THR A 94 -7.00 -7.94 -0.82
CA THR A 94 -5.67 -8.48 -0.51
C THR A 94 -5.45 -8.52 0.99
N TYR A 95 -5.82 -7.45 1.69
CA TYR A 95 -5.78 -7.36 3.15
C TYR A 95 -6.56 -8.50 3.83
N GLU A 96 -7.82 -8.70 3.43
CA GLU A 96 -8.68 -9.77 3.97
C GLU A 96 -8.09 -11.16 3.72
N ARG A 97 -7.52 -11.41 2.54
CA ARG A 97 -6.88 -12.70 2.20
C ARG A 97 -5.63 -12.97 3.05
N ILE A 98 -4.85 -11.95 3.38
CA ILE A 98 -3.68 -12.07 4.27
C ILE A 98 -4.11 -12.45 5.69
N ILE A 99 -5.12 -11.78 6.24
CA ILE A 99 -5.64 -12.09 7.59
C ILE A 99 -6.23 -13.50 7.62
N LYS A 100 -7.02 -13.85 6.60
CA LYS A 100 -7.62 -15.17 6.47
C LYS A 100 -6.56 -16.27 6.38
N ALA A 101 -5.44 -16.02 5.70
CA ALA A 101 -4.33 -16.95 5.62
C ALA A 101 -3.76 -17.31 6.99
N ASP A 102 -3.58 -16.32 7.88
CA ASP A 102 -3.14 -16.56 9.24
C ASP A 102 -4.17 -17.41 10.00
N ILE A 103 -5.46 -17.03 9.94
CA ILE A 103 -6.55 -17.76 10.59
C ILE A 103 -6.57 -19.24 10.17
N GLU A 104 -6.46 -19.52 8.87
CA GLU A 104 -6.46 -20.89 8.34
C GLU A 104 -5.19 -21.66 8.75
N SER A 105 -4.04 -20.98 8.80
CA SER A 105 -2.78 -21.59 9.23
C SER A 105 -2.77 -22.04 10.70
N VAL A 106 -3.52 -21.38 11.59
CA VAL A 106 -3.58 -21.72 13.03
C VAL A 106 -4.00 -23.17 13.25
N SER A 107 -5.05 -23.64 12.55
CA SER A 107 -5.53 -25.02 12.69
C SER A 107 -4.57 -26.05 12.09
N GLU A 108 -3.86 -25.68 11.03
CA GLU A 108 -2.89 -26.56 10.37
C GLU A 108 -1.60 -26.72 11.19
N HIS A 109 -1.27 -25.72 12.01
CA HIS A 109 -0.03 -25.66 12.79
C HIS A 109 -0.26 -25.74 14.30
N SER A 110 -1.20 -26.59 14.74
CA SER A 110 -1.41 -26.94 16.15
C SER A 110 -1.71 -25.75 17.08
N GLY A 111 -2.39 -24.73 16.57
CA GLY A 111 -2.73 -23.51 17.32
C GLY A 111 -1.78 -22.34 17.09
N HIS A 112 -0.77 -22.49 16.23
CA HIS A 112 0.22 -21.44 15.93
C HIS A 112 0.01 -20.85 14.53
N GLY A 113 -0.22 -19.54 14.42
CA GLY A 113 -0.40 -18.89 13.11
C GLY A 113 0.91 -18.54 12.42
N ASN A 114 0.87 -18.41 11.09
CA ASN A 114 2.00 -18.08 10.24
C ASN A 114 2.48 -16.62 10.34
N ALA A 115 1.57 -15.70 10.70
CA ALA A 115 1.87 -14.28 10.81
C ALA A 115 2.68 -13.99 12.09
N MET A 116 3.67 -13.10 11.93
CA MET A 116 4.49 -12.53 12.99
C MET A 116 4.24 -11.02 13.08
N ALA A 117 4.35 -10.46 14.29
CA ALA A 117 4.31 -9.01 14.46
C ALA A 117 5.59 -8.36 13.93
N GLN A 118 5.58 -7.03 13.79
CA GLN A 118 6.74 -6.22 13.45
C GLN A 118 6.80 -5.02 14.38
N VAL A 119 8.01 -4.52 14.69
CA VAL A 119 8.16 -3.17 15.26
C VAL A 119 7.49 -2.12 14.36
N TYR A 120 6.73 -1.21 14.96
CA TYR A 120 5.65 -0.50 14.26
C TYR A 120 6.09 0.35 13.06
N ASN A 121 7.03 1.27 13.25
CA ASN A 121 7.54 2.20 12.23
C ASN A 121 8.81 1.68 11.54
N HIS A 122 9.19 0.42 11.76
CA HIS A 122 10.43 -0.14 11.20
C HIS A 122 11.70 0.68 11.58
N ILE A 123 11.77 1.10 12.85
CA ILE A 123 12.93 1.82 13.40
C ILE A 123 14.04 0.82 13.76
N ILE A 124 15.29 1.22 13.54
CA ILE A 124 16.47 0.45 13.98
C ILE A 124 16.56 0.46 15.49
N MET A 125 16.02 -0.58 16.12
CA MET A 125 15.83 -0.67 17.56
C MET A 125 17.11 -0.40 18.36
N PRO A 126 18.30 -0.96 18.04
CA PRO A 126 19.52 -0.68 18.79
C PRO A 126 19.98 0.78 18.78
N LEU A 127 19.42 1.61 17.91
CA LEU A 127 19.70 3.05 17.83
C LEU A 127 18.57 3.90 18.43
N ALA A 128 17.45 3.32 18.83
CA ALA A 128 16.34 4.03 19.47
C ALA A 128 16.58 4.17 20.97
N ASN A 129 16.01 5.21 21.59
CA ASN A 129 15.99 5.34 23.05
C ASN A 129 15.01 4.32 23.67
N GLU A 130 15.08 4.14 24.99
CA GLU A 130 14.26 3.17 25.74
C GLU A 130 12.75 3.37 25.53
N ASN A 131 12.26 4.61 25.63
CA ASN A 131 10.82 4.89 25.48
C ASN A 131 10.35 4.50 24.07
N ASP A 132 11.12 4.86 23.03
CA ASP A 132 10.78 4.56 21.65
C ASP A 132 10.83 3.05 21.40
N LYS A 133 11.84 2.33 21.91
CA LYS A 133 11.87 0.85 21.86
C LYS A 133 10.58 0.26 22.43
N GLN A 134 10.18 0.68 23.63
CA GLN A 134 8.94 0.22 24.28
C GLN A 134 7.70 0.52 23.45
N THR A 135 7.58 1.75 22.92
CA THR A 135 6.43 2.14 22.10
C THR A 135 6.37 1.36 20.80
N GLN A 136 7.50 1.17 20.10
CA GLN A 136 7.55 0.42 18.84
C GLN A 136 7.08 -1.04 19.00
N ILE A 137 7.46 -1.69 20.11
CA ILE A 137 7.03 -3.05 20.42
C ILE A 137 5.55 -3.09 20.78
N LYS A 138 5.09 -2.22 21.70
CA LYS A 138 3.69 -2.19 22.14
C LYS A 138 2.73 -1.84 21.00
N TRP A 139 3.10 -0.89 20.16
CA TRP A 139 2.32 -0.54 18.99
C TRP A 139 2.29 -1.67 17.97
N GLY A 140 3.43 -2.33 17.73
CA GLY A 140 3.51 -3.50 16.86
C GLY A 140 2.63 -4.67 17.32
N ILE A 141 2.62 -4.96 18.63
CA ILE A 141 1.74 -5.97 19.22
C ILE A 141 0.28 -5.57 19.07
N ARG A 142 -0.06 -4.31 19.38
CA ARG A 142 -1.45 -3.85 19.37
C ARG A 142 -2.05 -3.79 17.96
N ASP A 143 -1.25 -3.41 16.96
CA ASP A 143 -1.62 -3.48 15.54
C ASP A 143 -1.84 -4.94 15.11
N PHE A 144 -0.93 -5.85 15.49
CA PHE A 144 -1.09 -7.27 15.22
C PHE A 144 -2.39 -7.83 15.82
N GLU A 145 -2.66 -7.55 17.10
CA GLU A 145 -3.90 -7.98 17.78
C GLU A 145 -5.15 -7.40 17.12
N TYR A 146 -5.10 -6.14 16.67
CA TYR A 146 -6.22 -5.48 15.98
C TYR A 146 -6.59 -6.21 14.68
N ARG A 147 -5.58 -6.63 13.90
CA ARG A 147 -5.77 -7.17 12.55
C ARG A 147 -5.99 -8.68 12.54
N PHE A 148 -5.19 -9.42 13.31
CA PHE A 148 -5.18 -10.88 13.31
C PHE A 148 -6.00 -11.50 14.46
N GLY A 149 -6.47 -10.70 15.42
CA GLY A 149 -7.36 -11.17 16.48
C GLY A 149 -6.71 -12.12 17.51
N ARG A 150 -5.38 -12.25 17.51
CA ARG A 150 -4.61 -13.05 18.47
C ARG A 150 -3.33 -12.34 18.90
N LYS A 151 -2.69 -12.81 19.97
CA LYS A 151 -1.37 -12.33 20.39
C LYS A 151 -0.27 -12.86 19.45
N PRO A 152 0.74 -12.03 19.12
CA PRO A 152 1.90 -12.50 18.38
C PRO A 152 2.82 -13.32 19.28
N GLU A 153 3.41 -14.39 18.73
CA GLU A 153 4.42 -15.20 19.43
C GLU A 153 5.84 -14.80 19.05
N GLY A 154 6.02 -14.33 17.80
CA GLY A 154 7.27 -13.80 17.29
C GLY A 154 7.12 -12.37 16.80
N MET A 155 8.22 -11.63 16.81
CA MET A 155 8.29 -10.28 16.25
C MET A 155 9.50 -10.09 15.35
N TRP A 156 9.28 -9.58 14.15
CA TRP A 156 10.32 -9.15 13.23
C TRP A 156 10.88 -7.79 13.65
N LEU A 157 12.19 -7.73 13.85
CA LEU A 157 12.93 -6.50 14.11
C LEU A 157 13.33 -5.87 12.77
N ALA A 158 13.21 -4.55 12.66
CA ALA A 158 13.60 -3.83 11.46
C ALA A 158 15.06 -4.17 11.10
N GLU A 159 15.27 -4.68 9.88
CA GLU A 159 16.60 -5.09 9.39
C GLU A 159 17.28 -6.17 10.26
N THR A 160 16.47 -6.96 10.97
CA THR A 160 16.88 -7.86 12.06
C THR A 160 17.82 -7.20 13.09
N ALA A 161 17.73 -5.87 13.23
CA ALA A 161 18.66 -5.10 14.03
C ALA A 161 18.42 -5.36 15.52
N VAL A 162 19.44 -5.83 16.23
CA VAL A 162 19.29 -6.38 17.58
C VAL A 162 20.46 -6.06 18.52
N ASP A 163 20.13 -5.90 19.80
CA ASP A 163 21.01 -5.85 20.96
C ASP A 163 20.31 -6.51 22.18
N ASP A 164 21.04 -6.71 23.28
CA ASP A 164 20.52 -7.33 24.50
C ASP A 164 19.29 -6.58 25.06
N GLU A 165 19.31 -5.25 25.02
CA GLU A 165 18.21 -4.41 25.51
C GLU A 165 16.95 -4.55 24.65
N THR A 166 17.09 -4.65 23.33
CA THR A 166 15.96 -4.90 22.43
C THR A 166 15.32 -6.26 22.74
N LEU A 167 16.15 -7.30 22.93
CA LEU A 167 15.66 -8.64 23.28
C LEU A 167 14.99 -8.67 24.66
N LYS A 168 15.53 -7.93 25.65
CA LYS A 168 14.89 -7.71 26.95
C LYS A 168 13.47 -7.16 26.78
N PHE A 169 13.30 -6.09 26.00
CA PHE A 169 11.99 -5.48 25.81
C PHE A 169 11.00 -6.35 25.04
N LEU A 170 11.48 -7.19 24.11
CA LEU A 170 10.63 -8.20 23.48
C LEU A 170 10.09 -9.22 24.52
N GLU A 171 10.97 -9.77 25.36
CA GLU A 171 10.59 -10.74 26.41
C GLU A 171 9.62 -10.14 27.42
N GLU A 172 9.88 -8.91 27.89
CA GLU A 172 9.01 -8.21 28.84
C GLU A 172 7.59 -7.97 28.30
N ASN A 173 7.44 -7.86 26.97
CA ASN A 173 6.15 -7.72 26.29
C ASN A 173 5.57 -9.06 25.79
N GLY A 174 6.15 -10.20 26.21
CA GLY A 174 5.61 -11.53 25.96
C GLY A 174 5.94 -12.14 24.59
N ILE A 175 6.87 -11.56 23.85
CA ILE A 175 7.37 -12.14 22.60
C ILE A 175 8.30 -13.32 22.92
N LYS A 176 8.05 -14.47 22.31
CA LYS A 176 8.77 -15.72 22.58
C LYS A 176 10.03 -15.88 21.73
N PHE A 177 10.01 -15.39 20.50
CA PHE A 177 11.14 -15.51 19.58
C PHE A 177 11.28 -14.37 18.56
N THR A 178 12.46 -14.29 17.96
CA THR A 178 12.71 -13.49 16.75
C THR A 178 13.65 -14.23 15.78
N VAL A 179 13.82 -13.70 14.58
CA VAL A 179 14.62 -14.29 13.49
C VAL A 179 15.80 -13.36 13.19
N LEU A 180 17.01 -13.92 13.12
CA LEU A 180 18.25 -13.17 12.91
C LEU A 180 19.09 -13.77 11.78
N SER A 181 20.00 -12.97 11.26
CA SER A 181 21.03 -13.43 10.33
C SER A 181 22.06 -14.31 11.03
N PRO A 182 22.56 -15.38 10.39
CA PRO A 182 23.57 -16.25 10.99
C PRO A 182 24.85 -15.49 11.38
N TYR A 183 25.16 -14.37 10.72
CA TYR A 183 26.31 -13.52 11.05
C TYR A 183 26.15 -12.72 12.35
N GLN A 184 24.96 -12.69 12.94
CA GLN A 184 24.67 -12.00 14.20
C GLN A 184 24.91 -12.90 15.41
N ALA A 185 25.01 -14.22 15.24
CA ALA A 185 25.50 -15.11 16.28
C ALA A 185 26.98 -14.83 16.56
N LEU A 186 27.37 -14.78 17.83
CA LEU A 186 28.76 -14.64 18.25
C LEU A 186 29.35 -16.01 18.58
N LYS A 187 28.68 -16.76 19.43
CA LYS A 187 29.13 -18.06 19.91
C LYS A 187 27.93 -18.86 20.42
N PHE A 188 28.01 -20.18 20.40
CA PHE A 188 26.97 -21.05 20.95
C PHE A 188 27.57 -22.19 21.80
N ARG A 189 26.74 -22.86 22.58
CA ARG A 189 27.09 -24.08 23.33
C ARG A 189 25.84 -24.93 23.57
N GLN A 190 25.99 -26.19 23.95
CA GLN A 190 24.85 -26.92 24.50
C GLN A 190 24.58 -26.47 25.93
N GLU A 191 23.31 -26.51 26.34
CA GLU A 191 22.89 -26.18 27.69
C GLU A 191 23.58 -27.12 28.70
N GLY A 192 24.28 -26.53 29.68
CA GLY A 192 25.12 -27.25 30.63
C GLY A 192 26.61 -27.38 30.26
N ASP A 193 26.98 -27.13 29.00
CA ASP A 193 28.38 -27.11 28.59
C ASP A 193 29.09 -25.85 29.12
N LYS A 194 30.39 -25.99 29.43
CA LYS A 194 31.22 -24.86 29.88
C LYS A 194 31.84 -24.08 28.72
N ASP A 195 32.18 -24.79 27.65
CA ASP A 195 32.93 -24.23 26.53
C ASP A 195 31.99 -23.66 25.47
N TRP A 196 32.32 -22.46 25.01
CA TRP A 196 31.62 -21.80 23.92
C TRP A 196 32.33 -22.05 22.60
N GLN A 197 31.58 -22.40 21.56
CA GLN A 197 32.07 -22.50 20.20
C GLN A 197 31.82 -21.18 19.45
N ASP A 198 32.87 -20.61 18.85
CA ASP A 198 32.75 -19.42 18.00
C ASP A 198 31.97 -19.73 16.71
N VAL A 199 30.97 -18.90 16.43
CA VAL A 199 30.16 -18.95 15.20
C VAL A 199 30.01 -17.56 14.56
N SER A 200 30.89 -16.64 14.94
CA SER A 200 30.85 -15.24 14.52
C SER A 200 30.99 -15.02 13.00
N TRP A 201 31.36 -16.03 12.24
CA TRP A 201 31.51 -15.95 10.79
C TRP A 201 30.31 -16.48 10.00
N GLY A 202 29.14 -16.60 10.66
CA GLY A 202 27.91 -17.07 10.02
C GLY A 202 27.84 -18.58 9.87
N ASN A 203 28.63 -19.31 10.66
CA ASN A 203 28.71 -20.77 10.68
C ASN A 203 27.87 -21.42 11.79
N ILE A 204 26.92 -20.68 12.37
CA ILE A 204 25.90 -21.25 13.26
C ILE A 204 24.99 -22.18 12.45
N ASP A 205 24.63 -23.34 13.01
CA ASP A 205 23.74 -24.27 12.31
C ASP A 205 22.30 -23.72 12.27
N PRO A 206 21.74 -23.41 11.09
CA PRO A 206 20.41 -22.81 10.98
C PRO A 206 19.27 -23.82 11.23
N ALA A 207 19.57 -25.12 11.37
CA ALA A 207 18.56 -26.18 11.38
C ALA A 207 17.78 -26.36 12.69
N ARG A 208 17.85 -25.40 13.62
CA ARG A 208 17.25 -25.46 14.96
C ARG A 208 17.12 -24.06 15.59
N SER A 209 16.35 -23.95 16.67
CA SER A 209 16.30 -22.74 17.51
C SER A 209 17.46 -22.69 18.51
N TYR A 210 17.76 -21.51 19.05
CA TYR A 210 18.75 -21.30 20.11
C TYR A 210 18.19 -20.39 21.20
N ARG A 211 18.58 -20.60 22.45
CA ARG A 211 18.17 -19.74 23.55
C ARG A 211 19.20 -18.66 23.83
N TYR A 212 18.76 -17.41 23.88
CA TYR A 212 19.54 -16.29 24.37
C TYR A 212 19.11 -15.93 25.79
N TYR A 213 20.03 -16.01 26.75
CA TYR A 213 19.81 -15.55 28.12
C TYR A 213 20.13 -14.07 28.20
N ILE A 214 19.14 -13.26 28.58
CA ILE A 214 19.23 -11.80 28.56
C ILE A 214 20.18 -11.33 29.67
N LYS A 215 21.28 -10.68 29.27
CA LYS A 215 22.37 -10.29 30.16
C LYS A 215 21.95 -9.15 31.09
N SER A 216 21.16 -8.21 30.58
CA SER A 216 20.62 -7.09 31.36
C SER A 216 19.46 -7.48 32.29
N ALA A 217 18.90 -8.69 32.16
CA ALA A 217 17.76 -9.15 32.96
C ALA A 217 17.93 -10.63 33.36
N PRO A 218 18.66 -10.92 34.46
CA PRO A 218 18.93 -12.29 34.90
C PRO A 218 17.68 -13.14 35.05
N GLY A 219 17.72 -14.37 34.53
CA GLY A 219 16.59 -15.31 34.55
C GLY A 219 15.59 -15.12 33.41
N LYS A 220 15.70 -14.06 32.61
CA LYS A 220 14.92 -13.88 31.39
C LYS A 220 15.66 -14.44 30.17
N PHE A 221 14.89 -14.91 29.20
CA PHE A 221 15.43 -15.46 27.96
C PHE A 221 14.47 -15.23 26.80
N ILE A 222 15.00 -15.29 25.58
CA ILE A 222 14.23 -15.33 24.34
C ILE A 222 14.85 -16.35 23.40
N ASP A 223 14.01 -17.07 22.64
CA ASP A 223 14.49 -18.02 21.65
C ASP A 223 14.75 -17.32 20.30
N LEU A 224 15.79 -17.73 19.59
CA LEU A 224 16.28 -17.12 18.36
C LEU A 224 16.35 -18.18 17.26
N PHE A 225 15.90 -17.82 16.07
CA PHE A 225 16.13 -18.59 14.85
C PHE A 225 17.17 -17.87 13.99
N PHE A 226 18.11 -18.63 13.46
CA PHE A 226 19.07 -18.14 12.46
C PHE A 226 18.71 -18.78 11.13
N TYR A 227 18.44 -17.96 10.11
CA TYR A 227 18.09 -18.46 8.78
C TYR A 227 19.33 -18.94 8.02
N ASP A 228 19.13 -19.79 7.01
CA ASP A 228 20.21 -20.21 6.11
C ASP A 228 20.61 -19.04 5.19
N GLY A 229 21.72 -18.38 5.55
CA GLY A 229 22.19 -17.19 4.84
C GLY A 229 22.58 -17.46 3.38
N ALA A 230 23.07 -18.66 3.06
CA ALA A 230 23.49 -18.99 1.70
C ALA A 230 22.29 -19.22 0.80
N ILE A 231 21.27 -19.95 1.27
CA ILE A 231 20.05 -20.21 0.49
C ILE A 231 19.22 -18.93 0.39
N SER A 232 19.05 -18.16 1.47
CA SER A 232 18.37 -16.85 1.46
C SER A 232 18.97 -15.91 0.41
N ARG A 233 20.31 -15.82 0.35
CA ARG A 233 20.99 -15.02 -0.68
C ARG A 233 20.70 -15.54 -2.08
N SER A 234 20.72 -16.85 -2.29
CA SER A 234 20.43 -17.44 -3.61
C SER A 234 19.01 -17.12 -4.11
N VAL A 235 18.03 -16.97 -3.22
CA VAL A 235 16.66 -16.57 -3.61
C VAL A 235 16.66 -15.20 -4.30
N ALA A 236 17.45 -14.24 -3.79
CA ALA A 236 17.51 -12.88 -4.31
C ALA A 236 18.40 -12.74 -5.57
N PHE A 237 19.47 -13.54 -5.69
CA PHE A 237 20.52 -13.29 -6.70
C PHE A 237 20.75 -14.40 -7.73
N ASP A 238 20.29 -15.63 -7.48
CA ASP A 238 20.59 -16.79 -8.34
C ASP A 238 19.39 -17.23 -9.21
N GLU A 239 18.41 -16.33 -9.41
CA GLU A 239 17.21 -16.55 -10.23
C GLU A 239 16.38 -17.79 -9.86
N LEU A 240 16.47 -18.27 -8.61
CA LEU A 240 15.76 -19.48 -8.15
C LEU A 240 14.25 -19.39 -8.36
N LEU A 241 13.69 -18.18 -8.20
CA LEU A 241 12.26 -17.91 -8.30
C LEU A 241 11.72 -17.95 -9.74
N LYS A 242 12.58 -18.14 -10.76
CA LYS A 242 12.13 -18.37 -12.14
C LYS A 242 11.73 -19.84 -12.40
N ASP A 243 12.11 -20.76 -11.52
CA ASP A 243 11.83 -22.19 -11.68
C ASP A 243 11.72 -22.90 -10.32
N GLY A 244 10.49 -23.28 -9.95
CA GLY A 244 10.23 -23.95 -8.68
C GLY A 244 10.96 -25.29 -8.50
N ASN A 245 11.37 -25.98 -9.58
CA ASN A 245 12.19 -27.20 -9.46
C ASN A 245 13.64 -26.88 -9.07
N LYS A 246 14.20 -25.78 -9.57
CA LYS A 246 15.51 -25.31 -9.11
C LYS A 246 15.43 -24.85 -7.65
N PHE A 247 14.34 -24.16 -7.30
CA PHE A 247 14.16 -23.65 -5.95
C PHE A 247 14.08 -24.77 -4.91
N ILE A 248 13.22 -25.79 -5.10
CA ILE A 248 13.15 -26.92 -4.16
C ILE A 248 14.46 -27.70 -4.08
N LYS A 249 15.18 -27.87 -5.21
CA LYS A 249 16.49 -28.54 -5.22
C LYS A 249 17.49 -27.78 -4.34
N ARG A 250 17.53 -26.45 -4.43
CA ARG A 250 18.39 -25.62 -3.58
C ARG A 250 18.01 -25.77 -2.09
N LEU A 251 16.72 -25.80 -1.76
CA LEU A 251 16.26 -26.00 -0.38
C LEU A 251 16.73 -27.35 0.20
N LYS A 252 16.73 -28.42 -0.61
CA LYS A 252 17.23 -29.74 -0.18
C LYS A 252 18.72 -29.75 0.17
N GLU A 253 19.53 -28.85 -0.39
CA GLU A 253 20.95 -28.75 -0.06
C GLU A 253 21.19 -28.27 1.38
N GLY A 254 20.17 -27.71 2.05
CA GLY A 254 20.24 -27.38 3.47
C GLY A 254 20.14 -28.59 4.40
N ILE A 255 19.71 -29.75 3.91
CA ILE A 255 19.57 -31.00 4.69
C ILE A 255 20.97 -31.62 4.88
N SER A 256 21.25 -32.09 6.10
CA SER A 256 22.53 -32.74 6.41
C SER A 256 22.31 -34.06 7.13
N ASP A 257 22.91 -35.13 6.62
CA ASP A 257 22.89 -36.46 7.25
C ASP A 257 23.72 -36.50 8.55
N CYS A 258 24.52 -35.47 8.82
CA CYS A 258 25.31 -35.37 10.04
C CYS A 258 24.49 -34.89 11.25
N ARG A 259 23.26 -34.39 11.05
CA ARG A 259 22.37 -33.95 12.14
C ARG A 259 21.52 -35.13 12.62
N ASP A 260 21.48 -35.36 13.92
CA ASP A 260 20.76 -36.46 14.57
C ASP A 260 19.46 -36.02 15.28
N TYR A 261 18.95 -34.85 14.90
CA TYR A 261 17.72 -34.21 15.39
C TYR A 261 16.82 -33.73 14.24
N PRO A 262 15.53 -33.45 14.50
CA PRO A 262 14.63 -32.91 13.48
C PRO A 262 15.14 -31.59 12.91
N GLN A 263 15.28 -31.49 11.59
CA GLN A 263 15.98 -30.38 10.93
C GLN A 263 14.98 -29.35 10.42
N LEU A 264 15.18 -28.08 10.78
CA LEU A 264 14.43 -26.97 10.21
C LEU A 264 15.21 -26.32 9.07
N ILE A 265 14.80 -26.53 7.82
CA ILE A 265 15.30 -25.73 6.72
C ILE A 265 14.52 -24.42 6.72
N ASN A 266 15.14 -23.33 7.18
CA ASN A 266 14.50 -22.02 7.18
C ASN A 266 15.30 -20.95 6.45
N ILE A 267 14.59 -20.15 5.67
CA ILE A 267 15.12 -18.99 4.95
C ILE A 267 14.29 -17.76 5.26
N ALA A 268 14.92 -16.60 5.31
CA ALA A 268 14.26 -15.30 5.42
C ALA A 268 14.77 -14.35 4.32
N THR A 269 13.85 -13.64 3.68
CA THR A 269 14.13 -12.61 2.67
C THR A 269 13.09 -11.50 2.74
N ASP A 270 13.39 -10.35 2.12
CA ASP A 270 12.35 -9.38 1.76
C ASP A 270 11.30 -10.08 0.91
N GLY A 271 10.03 -9.95 1.33
CA GLY A 271 8.89 -10.65 0.72
C GLY A 271 8.62 -10.17 -0.71
N GLU A 272 9.03 -8.95 -1.03
CA GLU A 272 9.02 -8.35 -2.37
C GLU A 272 9.84 -9.15 -3.39
N SER A 273 10.70 -10.08 -2.94
CA SER A 273 11.38 -11.06 -3.79
C SER A 273 10.41 -11.94 -4.56
N TYR A 274 9.30 -12.34 -3.92
CA TYR A 274 8.29 -13.26 -4.46
C TYR A 274 7.30 -12.53 -5.38
N GLY A 275 7.78 -11.76 -6.36
CA GLY A 275 6.93 -11.10 -7.35
C GLY A 275 7.50 -9.79 -7.89
N HIS A 276 7.81 -8.83 -7.01
CA HIS A 276 8.25 -7.49 -7.43
C HIS A 276 9.70 -7.52 -7.96
N HIS A 277 10.65 -8.06 -7.18
CA HIS A 277 12.05 -8.16 -7.63
C HIS A 277 12.24 -9.29 -8.64
N THR A 278 11.52 -10.41 -8.49
CA THR A 278 11.47 -11.48 -9.48
C THR A 278 10.05 -11.67 -9.97
N LYS A 279 9.76 -11.16 -11.19
CA LYS A 279 8.46 -11.32 -11.83
C LYS A 279 8.02 -12.78 -11.84
N PHE A 280 6.79 -13.03 -11.37
CA PHE A 280 6.19 -14.38 -11.20
C PHE A 280 6.86 -15.27 -10.14
N GLY A 281 7.68 -14.70 -9.25
CA GLY A 281 8.30 -15.45 -8.16
C GLY A 281 7.30 -16.05 -7.18
N ASP A 282 6.11 -15.46 -7.05
CA ASP A 282 4.96 -15.98 -6.32
C ASP A 282 4.48 -17.35 -6.86
N MET A 283 4.60 -17.60 -8.16
CA MET A 283 4.21 -18.86 -8.80
C MET A 283 5.23 -19.97 -8.53
N ALA A 284 6.53 -19.64 -8.53
CA ALA A 284 7.56 -20.60 -8.12
C ALA A 284 7.41 -20.96 -6.64
N LEU A 285 7.10 -19.97 -5.80
CA LEU A 285 6.83 -20.18 -4.37
C LEU A 285 5.61 -21.09 -4.15
N SER A 286 4.49 -20.84 -4.84
CA SER A 286 3.27 -21.66 -4.71
C SER A 286 3.51 -23.10 -5.14
N TYR A 287 4.20 -23.31 -6.26
CA TYR A 287 4.57 -24.65 -6.73
C TYR A 287 5.45 -25.39 -5.71
N VAL A 288 6.42 -24.70 -5.10
CA VAL A 288 7.28 -25.28 -4.06
C VAL A 288 6.50 -25.65 -2.81
N LEU A 289 5.75 -24.71 -2.23
CA LEU A 289 5.07 -24.90 -0.96
C LEU A 289 3.91 -25.91 -1.06
N LYS A 290 3.13 -25.87 -2.16
CA LYS A 290 1.92 -26.68 -2.30
C LYS A 290 2.19 -28.09 -2.82
N ILE A 291 3.13 -28.23 -3.76
CA ILE A 291 3.36 -29.49 -4.48
C ILE A 291 4.70 -30.09 -4.07
N ARG A 292 5.80 -29.40 -4.36
CA ARG A 292 7.13 -30.03 -4.33
C ARG A 292 7.67 -30.28 -2.93
N ALA A 293 7.35 -29.45 -1.94
CA ALA A 293 7.83 -29.63 -0.57
C ALA A 293 7.47 -31.03 -0.04
N LYS A 294 6.20 -31.44 -0.18
CA LYS A 294 5.74 -32.77 0.23
C LYS A 294 6.38 -33.89 -0.59
N ASP A 295 6.43 -33.74 -1.91
CA ASP A 295 7.04 -34.74 -2.81
C ASP A 295 8.52 -35.00 -2.48
N GLU A 296 9.23 -33.97 -2.03
CA GLU A 296 10.64 -34.02 -1.68
C GLU A 296 10.89 -34.33 -0.19
N GLY A 297 9.85 -34.65 0.58
CA GLY A 297 9.94 -35.14 1.96
C GLY A 297 9.94 -34.06 3.05
N PHE A 298 9.67 -32.79 2.70
CA PHE A 298 9.52 -31.71 3.68
C PHE A 298 8.14 -31.72 4.34
N LYS A 299 8.11 -31.31 5.60
CA LYS A 299 6.90 -30.90 6.32
C LYS A 299 6.90 -29.38 6.46
N ILE A 300 5.89 -28.72 5.91
CA ILE A 300 5.70 -27.27 6.12
C ILE A 300 5.37 -27.02 7.59
N THR A 301 6.03 -26.04 8.20
CA THR A 301 5.76 -25.57 9.56
C THR A 301 6.06 -24.09 9.67
N ASN A 302 5.64 -23.46 10.77
CA ASN A 302 6.08 -22.12 11.14
C ASN A 302 7.00 -22.16 12.36
N TYR A 303 7.67 -21.03 12.62
CA TYR A 303 8.64 -20.94 13.71
C TYR A 303 8.04 -21.24 15.09
N ALA A 304 6.79 -20.84 15.33
CA ALA A 304 6.12 -21.02 16.61
C ALA A 304 5.79 -22.51 16.88
N GLU A 305 5.21 -23.20 15.89
CA GLU A 305 4.95 -24.64 15.99
C GLU A 305 6.24 -25.45 16.13
N TYR A 306 7.27 -25.11 15.34
CA TYR A 306 8.55 -25.79 15.44
C TYR A 306 9.18 -25.56 16.82
N LEU A 307 9.12 -24.33 17.35
CA LEU A 307 9.64 -24.01 18.68
C LEU A 307 8.91 -24.80 19.78
N ASP A 308 7.58 -24.86 19.73
CA ASP A 308 6.77 -25.59 20.73
C ASP A 308 7.12 -27.10 20.78
N LYS A 309 7.31 -27.72 19.61
CA LYS A 309 7.50 -29.18 19.51
C LYS A 309 8.95 -29.64 19.52
N TYR A 310 9.89 -28.81 19.06
CA TYR A 310 11.25 -29.20 18.72
C TYR A 310 12.32 -28.20 19.19
N ARG A 311 12.04 -27.39 20.23
CA ARG A 311 13.03 -26.48 20.82
C ARG A 311 14.35 -27.23 21.10
N SER A 312 15.47 -26.62 20.70
CA SER A 312 16.79 -27.15 21.01
C SER A 312 17.28 -26.76 22.42
N ASN A 313 18.17 -27.59 22.97
CA ASN A 313 18.89 -27.32 24.22
C ASN A 313 20.23 -26.61 23.94
N CYS A 314 20.27 -25.67 22.99
CA CYS A 314 21.46 -24.88 22.69
C CYS A 314 21.29 -23.44 23.18
N GLU A 315 22.36 -22.91 23.76
CA GLU A 315 22.46 -21.51 24.14
C GLU A 315 23.29 -20.76 23.11
N VAL A 316 22.94 -19.49 22.88
CA VAL A 316 23.67 -18.60 21.96
C VAL A 316 23.96 -17.27 22.62
N ASP A 317 25.06 -16.65 22.22
CA ASP A 317 25.37 -15.25 22.48
C ASP A 317 25.40 -14.51 21.13
N ILE A 318 25.03 -13.23 21.12
CA ILE A 318 24.88 -12.42 19.90
C ILE A 318 25.87 -11.26 19.86
N LYS A 319 26.19 -10.83 18.64
CA LYS A 319 26.87 -9.57 18.40
C LYS A 319 25.91 -8.41 18.69
N GLN A 320 26.32 -7.52 19.58
CA GLN A 320 25.52 -6.38 20.00
C GLN A 320 25.43 -5.32 18.88
N ALA A 321 24.27 -4.65 18.78
CA ALA A 321 23.98 -3.65 17.77
C ALA A 321 24.31 -4.14 16.34
N SER A 322 23.88 -5.36 16.03
CA SER A 322 24.09 -6.02 14.73
C SER A 322 22.81 -6.01 13.89
N SER A 323 22.92 -6.20 12.57
CA SER A 323 21.79 -6.30 11.62
C SER A 323 22.10 -7.31 10.51
N TRP A 324 21.11 -7.71 9.70
CA TRP A 324 21.33 -8.61 8.56
C TRP A 324 21.94 -7.94 7.32
N SER A 325 21.77 -6.62 7.16
CA SER A 325 22.01 -5.88 5.92
C SER A 325 23.20 -4.91 6.01
N CYS A 326 23.91 -4.90 7.14
CA CYS A 326 25.14 -4.14 7.34
C CYS A 326 26.20 -4.97 8.08
N PHE A 327 27.34 -5.20 7.42
CA PHE A 327 28.49 -5.89 8.03
C PHE A 327 29.07 -5.15 9.24
N HIS A 328 28.88 -3.83 9.31
CA HIS A 328 29.35 -2.95 10.37
C HIS A 328 28.31 -2.77 11.50
N GLY A 329 27.48 -3.78 11.72
CA GLY A 329 26.42 -3.77 12.74
C GLY A 329 25.23 -2.92 12.33
N VAL A 330 25.03 -1.77 12.97
CA VAL A 330 23.98 -0.78 12.63
C VAL A 330 24.55 0.50 12.00
N GLY A 331 25.82 0.49 11.55
CA GLY A 331 26.49 1.65 10.97
C GLY A 331 25.73 2.28 9.79
N ARG A 332 25.06 1.47 8.96
CA ARG A 332 24.27 1.94 7.80
C ARG A 332 23.27 3.05 8.14
N TRP A 333 22.73 3.10 9.36
CA TRP A 333 21.69 4.06 9.75
C TRP A 333 22.18 5.21 10.63
N LYS A 334 23.51 5.37 10.76
CA LYS A 334 24.10 6.46 11.55
C LYS A 334 25.39 7.05 10.98
N GLU A 335 26.12 6.34 10.12
CA GLU A 335 27.44 6.78 9.66
C GLU A 335 27.81 6.30 8.25
N ASP A 336 28.91 6.84 7.72
CA ASP A 336 29.51 6.38 6.47
C ASP A 336 30.30 5.08 6.69
N CYS A 337 29.58 3.98 6.83
CA CYS A 337 30.18 2.65 6.97
C CYS A 337 30.53 2.02 5.61
N GLY A 338 30.46 2.77 4.50
CA GLY A 338 30.70 2.29 3.13
C GLY A 338 29.62 1.36 2.55
N CYS A 339 28.57 1.02 3.31
CA CYS A 339 27.46 0.24 2.79
C CYS A 339 26.52 1.14 1.97
N SER A 340 26.40 0.87 0.68
CA SER A 340 25.64 1.67 -0.29
C SER A 340 24.74 0.80 -1.17
N THR A 341 23.54 1.31 -1.50
CA THR A 341 22.62 0.73 -2.48
C THR A 341 22.24 1.82 -3.48
N GLY A 342 22.29 1.53 -4.79
CA GLY A 342 21.95 2.49 -5.85
C GLY A 342 22.93 3.66 -6.01
N GLY A 343 24.20 3.47 -5.63
CA GLY A 343 25.24 4.51 -5.70
C GLY A 343 26.03 4.50 -7.00
N HIS A 344 26.61 5.66 -7.35
CA HIS A 344 27.55 5.82 -8.46
C HIS A 344 29.01 5.90 -7.98
N PRO A 345 30.00 5.65 -8.85
CA PRO A 345 31.41 5.86 -8.50
C PRO A 345 31.66 7.26 -7.92
N GLY A 346 32.32 7.32 -6.76
CA GLY A 346 32.64 8.58 -6.07
C GLY A 346 31.60 9.05 -5.06
N TRP A 347 30.42 8.42 -5.01
CA TRP A 347 29.42 8.70 -3.97
C TRP A 347 29.84 8.14 -2.61
N ASN A 348 29.40 8.80 -1.53
CA ASN A 348 29.67 8.40 -0.15
C ASN A 348 28.45 8.63 0.75
N GLN A 349 28.49 8.10 1.97
CA GLN A 349 27.37 8.15 2.90
C GLN A 349 27.65 9.06 4.11
N LYS A 350 28.58 10.02 3.98
CA LYS A 350 28.92 10.98 5.06
C LYS A 350 27.74 11.82 5.51
N TRP A 351 26.74 12.01 4.66
CA TRP A 351 25.51 12.74 4.97
C TRP A 351 24.66 12.06 6.06
N ARG A 352 24.80 10.74 6.28
CA ARG A 352 24.00 9.98 7.25
C ARG A 352 24.21 10.46 8.67
N LYS A 353 25.45 10.79 9.04
CA LYS A 353 25.79 11.25 10.39
C LYS A 353 25.14 12.62 10.70
N PRO A 354 25.35 13.68 9.91
CA PRO A 354 24.70 14.96 10.17
C PRO A 354 23.17 14.89 10.13
N LEU A 355 22.59 14.08 9.23
CA LEU A 355 21.15 13.84 9.25
C LEU A 355 20.71 13.23 10.58
N ARG A 356 21.41 12.18 11.04
CA ARG A 356 21.11 11.52 12.30
C ARG A 356 21.25 12.47 13.49
N ASP A 357 22.34 13.23 13.53
CA ASP A 357 22.61 14.23 14.57
C ASP A 357 21.50 15.31 14.61
N ALA A 358 20.96 15.73 13.45
CA ALA A 358 19.86 16.69 13.37
C ALA A 358 18.54 16.10 13.91
N LEU A 359 18.21 14.85 13.55
CA LEU A 359 17.01 14.18 14.06
C LEU A 359 17.12 13.87 15.57
N ASP A 360 18.31 13.48 16.04
CA ASP A 360 18.56 13.20 17.46
C ASP A 360 18.39 14.50 18.29
N TYR A 361 18.95 15.62 17.83
CA TYR A 361 18.72 16.95 18.43
C TYR A 361 17.22 17.27 18.51
N LEU A 362 16.50 17.13 17.40
CA LEU A 362 15.08 17.44 17.36
C LEU A 362 14.29 16.54 18.32
N ARG A 363 14.51 15.22 18.28
CA ARG A 363 13.85 14.27 19.19
C ARG A 363 14.04 14.66 20.65
N ASP A 364 15.27 14.97 21.05
CA ASP A 364 15.58 15.25 22.45
C ASP A 364 14.90 16.54 22.94
N GLU A 365 14.82 17.58 22.09
CA GLU A 365 14.04 18.79 22.38
C GLU A 365 12.52 18.50 22.44
N LEU A 366 11.99 17.66 21.54
CA LEU A 366 10.58 17.29 21.53
C LEU A 366 10.18 16.43 22.74
N ILE A 367 11.09 15.62 23.29
CA ILE A 367 10.87 14.90 24.55
C ILE A 367 10.67 15.88 25.69
N VAL A 368 11.52 16.91 25.80
CA VAL A 368 11.41 17.94 26.84
C VAL A 368 10.07 18.69 26.73
N VAL A 369 9.66 19.05 25.51
CA VAL A 369 8.35 19.67 25.28
C VAL A 369 7.22 18.75 25.71
N PHE A 370 7.26 17.47 25.31
CA PHE A 370 6.23 16.49 25.60
C PHE A 370 6.08 16.23 27.10
N GLU A 371 7.19 16.10 27.84
CA GLU A 371 7.15 15.86 29.28
C GLU A 371 6.66 17.07 30.06
N ASN A 372 7.12 18.28 29.72
CA ASN A 372 6.77 19.49 30.46
C ASN A 372 5.32 19.92 30.19
N GLU A 373 4.91 19.92 28.93
CA GLU A 373 3.57 20.38 28.55
C GLU A 373 2.53 19.28 28.72
N GLY A 374 2.90 18.01 28.49
CA GLY A 374 2.00 16.87 28.63
C GLY A 374 1.51 16.65 30.05
N GLN A 375 2.26 17.05 31.07
CA GLN A 375 1.84 16.98 32.48
C GLN A 375 0.58 17.81 32.78
N LYS A 376 0.24 18.80 31.94
CA LYS A 376 -1.00 19.58 32.08
C LYS A 376 -2.24 18.74 31.75
N TYR A 377 -2.08 17.75 30.85
CA TYR A 377 -3.18 17.00 30.26
C TYR A 377 -3.22 15.53 30.67
N PHE A 378 -2.08 14.95 31.07
CA PHE A 378 -1.93 13.51 31.35
C PHE A 378 -1.34 13.27 32.74
N ASP A 379 -1.74 12.18 33.39
CA ASP A 379 -1.11 11.72 34.63
C ASP A 379 0.24 11.02 34.36
N ASN A 380 0.35 10.33 33.22
CA ASN A 380 1.59 9.68 32.78
C ASN A 380 1.73 9.79 31.26
N VAL A 381 2.55 10.73 30.81
CA VAL A 381 2.73 11.07 29.38
C VAL A 381 3.17 9.86 28.54
N TRP A 382 4.09 9.02 29.06
CA TRP A 382 4.64 7.87 28.35
C TRP A 382 3.65 6.73 28.22
N ASN A 383 2.83 6.49 29.25
CA ASN A 383 1.76 5.51 29.18
C ASN A 383 0.66 5.93 28.19
N VAL A 384 0.26 7.20 28.19
CA VAL A 384 -0.73 7.72 27.23
C VAL A 384 -0.18 7.65 25.80
N ARG A 385 1.10 7.99 25.58
CA ARG A 385 1.79 7.79 24.29
C ARG A 385 1.71 6.35 23.82
N ASN A 386 2.00 5.39 24.70
CA ASN A 386 1.93 3.96 24.37
C ASN A 386 0.50 3.52 23.99
N LYS A 387 -0.53 4.07 24.63
CA LYS A 387 -1.93 3.75 24.32
C LYS A 387 -2.47 4.46 23.07
N TYR A 388 -1.78 5.49 22.57
CA TYR A 388 -2.22 6.30 21.43
C TYR A 388 -2.38 5.51 20.12
N ILE A 389 -1.74 4.34 20.01
CA ILE A 389 -1.98 3.39 18.93
C ILE A 389 -3.46 3.05 18.74
N ASN A 390 -4.27 3.04 19.81
CA ASN A 390 -5.71 2.78 19.69
C ASN A 390 -6.42 3.85 18.86
N VAL A 391 -5.95 5.11 18.91
CA VAL A 391 -6.47 6.20 18.08
C VAL A 391 -5.90 6.13 16.67
N ILE A 392 -4.62 5.79 16.52
CA ILE A 392 -3.98 5.68 15.20
C ILE A 392 -4.65 4.58 14.36
N LEU A 393 -5.00 3.46 14.97
CA LEU A 393 -5.70 2.34 14.30
C LEU A 393 -7.15 2.68 13.92
N ASP A 394 -7.84 3.48 14.73
CA ASP A 394 -9.23 3.90 14.47
C ASP A 394 -9.45 5.34 14.96
N ARG A 395 -9.56 6.27 14.01
CA ARG A 395 -9.80 7.69 14.29
C ARG A 395 -11.28 8.07 14.31
N ASN A 396 -12.19 7.10 14.43
CA ASN A 396 -13.61 7.38 14.61
C ASN A 396 -13.83 8.26 15.85
N GLU A 397 -14.75 9.23 15.74
CA GLU A 397 -15.09 10.17 16.80
C GLU A 397 -15.40 9.48 18.14
N MET A 398 -16.09 8.34 18.13
CA MET A 398 -16.41 7.58 19.33
C MET A 398 -15.15 7.03 20.02
N ASN A 399 -14.21 6.49 19.23
CA ASN A 399 -12.97 5.92 19.76
C ASN A 399 -12.04 7.03 20.28
N VAL A 400 -11.95 8.16 19.58
CA VAL A 400 -11.19 9.34 20.04
C VAL A 400 -11.75 9.88 21.35
N LYS A 401 -13.07 10.05 21.47
CA LYS A 401 -13.71 10.51 22.71
C LYS A 401 -13.46 9.54 23.86
N LYS A 402 -13.58 8.23 23.62
CA LYS A 402 -13.27 7.20 24.62
C LYS A 402 -11.81 7.29 25.08
N PHE A 403 -10.88 7.41 24.15
CA PHE A 403 -9.46 7.55 24.48
C PHE A 403 -9.19 8.78 25.33
N GLN A 404 -9.79 9.93 24.99
CA GLN A 404 -9.67 11.16 25.78
C GLN A 404 -10.21 10.97 27.20
N GLN A 405 -11.41 10.39 27.34
CA GLN A 405 -12.03 10.14 28.65
C GLN A 405 -11.20 9.21 29.55
N GLU A 406 -10.53 8.21 28.97
CA GLU A 406 -9.77 7.21 29.72
C GLU A 406 -8.33 7.66 30.07
N ASN A 407 -7.77 8.64 29.35
CA ASN A 407 -6.34 8.92 29.41
C ASN A 407 -5.99 10.39 29.67
N PHE A 408 -6.94 11.30 29.51
CA PHE A 408 -6.74 12.72 29.78
C PHE A 408 -7.26 13.03 31.19
N LYS A 409 -6.72 14.08 31.79
CA LYS A 409 -7.22 14.60 33.07
C LYS A 409 -8.68 15.04 32.96
N PRO A 410 -9.46 14.98 34.06
CA PRO A 410 -10.82 15.49 34.07
C PRO A 410 -10.85 17.02 33.86
N ASP A 411 -12.00 17.54 33.44
CA ASP A 411 -12.30 18.98 33.32
C ASP A 411 -11.46 19.79 32.32
N LEU A 412 -10.84 19.14 31.34
CA LEU A 412 -10.15 19.82 30.23
C LEU A 412 -11.14 20.50 29.28
N THR A 413 -10.82 21.73 28.87
CA THR A 413 -11.54 22.44 27.80
C THR A 413 -11.33 21.75 26.45
N ASP A 414 -12.11 22.11 25.44
CA ASP A 414 -11.91 21.54 24.10
C ASP A 414 -10.57 21.98 23.48
N ASP A 415 -10.10 23.18 23.79
CA ASP A 415 -8.77 23.64 23.37
C ASP A 415 -7.65 22.85 24.07
N ASP A 416 -7.78 22.55 25.36
CA ASP A 416 -6.84 21.70 26.09
C ASP A 416 -6.74 20.30 25.47
N LYS A 417 -7.88 19.73 25.04
CA LYS A 417 -7.89 18.43 24.36
C LYS A 417 -7.18 18.50 23.01
N VAL A 418 -7.33 19.60 22.27
CA VAL A 418 -6.58 19.82 21.02
C VAL A 418 -5.07 19.86 21.30
N HIS A 419 -4.63 20.62 22.30
CA HIS A 419 -3.21 20.68 22.68
C HIS A 419 -2.66 19.33 23.12
N ALA A 420 -3.42 18.58 23.91
CA ALA A 420 -3.07 17.22 24.31
C ALA A 420 -2.90 16.28 23.09
N MET A 421 -3.78 16.37 22.09
CA MET A 421 -3.67 15.60 20.85
C MET A 421 -2.46 16.05 20.00
N GLU A 422 -2.18 17.35 19.91
CA GLU A 422 -1.00 17.88 19.23
C GLU A 422 0.31 17.34 19.86
N LEU A 423 0.39 17.26 21.18
CA LEU A 423 1.54 16.68 21.89
C LEU A 423 1.75 15.19 21.58
N LEU A 424 0.66 14.42 21.45
CA LEU A 424 0.75 13.01 21.04
C LEU A 424 1.19 12.87 19.58
N GLU A 425 0.73 13.76 18.69
CA GLU A 425 1.19 13.79 17.31
C GLU A 425 2.65 14.24 17.18
N ILE A 426 3.15 15.17 18.00
CA ILE A 426 4.59 15.49 18.04
C ILE A 426 5.42 14.22 18.25
N GLN A 427 5.01 13.38 19.20
CA GLN A 427 5.70 12.11 19.47
C GLN A 427 5.55 11.09 18.34
N ARG A 428 4.37 11.01 17.71
CA ARG A 428 4.16 10.15 16.54
C ARG A 428 5.10 10.53 15.39
N GLN A 429 5.15 11.81 15.05
CA GLN A 429 6.01 12.34 13.99
C GLN A 429 7.51 12.18 14.32
N ALA A 430 7.89 12.37 15.59
CA ALA A 430 9.24 12.13 16.07
C ALA A 430 9.69 10.66 15.93
N MET A 431 8.77 9.69 16.01
CA MET A 431 9.10 8.29 15.72
C MET A 431 9.12 7.98 14.21
N LEU A 432 8.22 8.58 13.42
CA LEU A 432 8.14 8.37 11.97
C LEU A 432 9.41 8.86 11.23
N MET A 433 10.06 9.91 11.72
CA MET A 433 11.33 10.38 11.13
C MET A 433 12.49 9.39 11.31
N TYR A 434 12.35 8.30 12.07
CA TYR A 434 13.38 7.25 12.25
C TYR A 434 13.13 5.96 11.46
N THR A 435 12.19 5.98 10.52
CA THR A 435 11.95 4.84 9.61
C THR A 435 13.23 4.49 8.83
N SER A 436 13.66 3.22 8.88
CA SER A 436 15.01 2.83 8.44
C SER A 436 15.33 3.14 6.97
N CYS A 437 14.30 3.16 6.10
CA CYS A 437 14.44 3.42 4.67
C CYS A 437 15.09 4.77 4.36
N GLY A 438 14.92 5.78 5.22
CA GLY A 438 15.50 7.11 5.06
C GLY A 438 17.04 7.16 5.10
N TRP A 439 17.71 6.04 5.43
CA TRP A 439 19.18 5.92 5.37
C TRP A 439 19.67 4.84 4.41
N PHE A 440 18.77 4.01 3.85
CA PHE A 440 19.18 2.76 3.20
C PHE A 440 19.90 3.00 1.87
N PHE A 441 19.39 3.93 1.07
CA PHE A 441 19.94 4.30 -0.23
C PHE A 441 21.13 5.27 -0.13
N SER A 442 21.82 5.47 -1.25
CA SER A 442 23.08 6.20 -1.26
C SER A 442 22.94 7.72 -1.16
N GLU A 443 21.75 8.27 -1.43
CA GLU A 443 21.52 9.70 -1.65
C GLU A 443 20.49 10.33 -0.69
N ILE A 444 20.83 11.49 -0.12
CA ILE A 444 20.00 12.24 0.83
C ILE A 444 18.81 12.93 0.16
N SER A 445 18.87 13.23 -1.14
CA SER A 445 17.71 13.76 -1.88
C SER A 445 16.71 12.68 -2.33
N GLY A 446 16.91 11.42 -1.94
CA GLY A 446 15.99 10.32 -2.24
C GLY A 446 14.62 10.51 -1.58
N ILE A 447 13.57 9.93 -2.17
CA ILE A 447 12.20 10.12 -1.70
C ILE A 447 12.00 9.65 -0.25
N GLU A 448 12.67 8.57 0.17
CA GLU A 448 12.63 8.05 1.53
C GLU A 448 13.24 9.02 2.54
N THR A 449 14.40 9.61 2.20
CA THR A 449 15.10 10.54 3.08
C THR A 449 14.36 11.88 3.19
N VAL A 450 13.81 12.37 2.07
CA VAL A 450 12.93 13.56 2.08
C VAL A 450 11.68 13.30 2.91
N GLN A 451 11.11 12.10 2.85
CA GLN A 451 9.92 11.73 3.61
C GLN A 451 10.15 11.81 5.13
N ILE A 452 11.27 11.29 5.65
CA ILE A 452 11.58 11.44 7.08
C ILE A 452 11.78 12.90 7.50
N MET A 453 12.31 13.73 6.61
CA MET A 453 12.42 15.17 6.87
C MET A 453 11.06 15.88 6.88
N LYS A 454 10.07 15.41 6.09
CA LYS A 454 8.69 15.90 6.18
C LYS A 454 8.08 15.61 7.55
N TYR A 455 8.32 14.43 8.11
CA TYR A 455 7.91 14.11 9.48
C TYR A 455 8.58 15.00 10.53
N ALA A 456 9.89 15.25 10.39
CA ALA A 456 10.61 16.21 11.24
C ALA A 456 10.01 17.63 11.15
N ALA A 457 9.71 18.09 9.94
CA ALA A 457 9.08 19.39 9.70
C ALA A 457 7.68 19.49 10.35
N ARG A 458 6.86 18.43 10.25
CA ARG A 458 5.56 18.37 10.92
C ARG A 458 5.70 18.42 12.44
N ALA A 459 6.67 17.66 12.99
CA ALA A 459 6.93 17.66 14.43
C ALA A 459 7.33 19.05 14.94
N MET A 460 8.22 19.75 14.24
CA MET A 460 8.62 21.13 14.57
C MET A 460 7.45 22.11 14.47
N GLN A 461 6.61 21.99 13.43
CA GLN A 461 5.45 22.85 13.26
C GLN A 461 4.46 22.73 14.41
N LEU A 462 4.16 21.50 14.85
CA LEU A 462 3.28 21.26 16.00
C LEU A 462 3.92 21.78 17.30
N ALA A 463 5.22 21.55 17.48
CA ALA A 463 5.95 21.96 18.68
C ALA A 463 6.07 23.49 18.83
N ALA A 464 6.02 24.26 17.73
CA ALA A 464 6.15 25.72 17.75
C ALA A 464 5.10 26.43 18.63
N ARG A 465 3.95 25.79 18.93
CA ARG A 465 2.94 26.32 19.86
C ARG A 465 3.34 26.19 21.33
N PHE A 466 4.28 25.31 21.64
CA PHE A 466 4.62 24.87 23.00
C PHE A 466 6.02 25.32 23.44
N THR A 467 6.81 25.88 22.54
CA THR A 467 8.16 26.38 22.83
C THR A 467 8.46 27.63 22.04
N SER A 468 9.20 28.55 22.66
CA SER A 468 9.75 29.73 21.98
C SER A 468 11.09 29.45 21.28
N LYS A 469 11.67 28.25 21.46
CA LYS A 469 12.89 27.85 20.76
C LYS A 469 12.61 27.70 19.27
N ASN A 470 13.47 28.28 18.45
CA ASN A 470 13.45 28.05 17.00
C ASN A 470 14.11 26.72 16.65
N LEU A 471 13.35 25.62 16.80
CA LEU A 471 13.83 24.27 16.55
C LEU A 471 14.31 24.09 15.10
N GLU A 472 13.60 24.72 14.14
CA GLU A 472 13.91 24.58 12.72
C GLU A 472 15.26 25.20 12.35
N GLU A 473 15.57 26.38 12.87
CA GLU A 473 16.85 27.04 12.58
C GLU A 473 18.03 26.18 13.01
N LYS A 474 17.99 25.64 14.23
CA LYS A 474 19.07 24.78 14.73
C LYS A 474 19.13 23.43 14.01
N PHE A 475 17.96 22.87 13.69
CA PHE A 475 17.86 21.64 12.89
C PHE A 475 18.53 21.82 11.51
N LEU A 476 18.21 22.90 10.81
CA LEU A 476 18.77 23.22 9.49
C LEU A 476 20.26 23.56 9.55
N GLU A 477 20.74 24.17 10.64
CA GLU A 477 22.17 24.41 10.88
C GLU A 477 22.94 23.08 10.89
N ILE A 478 22.47 22.08 11.64
CA ILE A 478 23.10 20.75 11.68
C ILE A 478 22.98 20.06 10.31
N LEU A 479 21.78 20.11 9.71
CA LEU A 479 21.48 19.46 8.44
C LEU A 479 22.29 20.04 7.25
N SER A 480 22.75 21.29 7.34
CA SER A 480 23.65 21.90 6.35
C SER A 480 24.99 21.16 6.18
N GLN A 481 25.40 20.36 7.16
CA GLN A 481 26.61 19.54 7.08
C GLN A 481 26.40 18.24 6.28
N ALA A 482 25.15 17.85 6.02
CA ALA A 482 24.81 16.68 5.22
C ALA A 482 24.94 17.02 3.73
N LYS A 483 26.03 16.62 3.06
CA LYS A 483 26.23 16.93 1.64
C LYS A 483 25.55 15.91 0.74
N SER A 484 24.79 16.38 -0.24
CA SER A 484 24.28 15.55 -1.32
C SER A 484 25.41 15.00 -2.18
N ASN A 485 25.25 13.79 -2.72
CA ASN A 485 26.14 13.28 -3.77
C ASN A 485 25.80 13.89 -5.14
N ILE A 486 24.69 14.60 -5.26
CA ILE A 486 24.26 15.34 -6.46
C ILE A 486 24.57 16.82 -6.21
N PRO A 487 25.63 17.39 -6.83
CA PRO A 487 26.09 18.75 -6.54
C PRO A 487 24.99 19.82 -6.70
N GLU A 488 24.05 19.63 -7.64
CA GLU A 488 22.92 20.52 -7.91
C GLU A 488 21.90 20.60 -6.77
N PHE A 489 21.93 19.63 -5.84
CA PHE A 489 21.08 19.62 -4.65
C PHE A 489 21.79 20.14 -3.40
N GLY A 490 23.10 20.40 -3.44
CA GLY A 490 23.82 21.07 -2.36
C GLY A 490 23.85 20.27 -1.06
N THR A 491 23.26 20.83 0.00
CA THR A 491 23.24 20.28 1.36
C THR A 491 21.85 19.78 1.76
N GLY A 492 21.76 19.07 2.87
CA GLY A 492 20.48 18.63 3.43
C GLY A 492 19.56 19.81 3.77
N LYS A 493 20.12 20.98 4.12
CA LYS A 493 19.34 22.21 4.27
C LYS A 493 18.71 22.65 2.94
N ASP A 494 19.50 22.67 1.86
CA ASP A 494 19.00 23.06 0.54
C ASP A 494 17.93 22.07 0.04
N ILE A 495 18.10 20.77 0.32
CA ILE A 495 17.11 19.73 0.05
C ILE A 495 15.83 19.96 0.86
N PHE A 496 15.95 20.29 2.15
CA PHE A 496 14.80 20.59 3.00
C PHE A 496 14.01 21.79 2.47
N GLU A 497 14.69 22.88 2.13
CA GLU A 497 14.07 24.08 1.55
C GLU A 497 13.42 23.81 0.18
N ARG A 498 14.04 22.96 -0.64
CA ARG A 498 13.59 22.66 -1.99
C ARG A 498 12.45 21.64 -2.07
N PHE A 499 12.46 20.62 -1.21
CA PHE A 499 11.57 19.47 -1.32
C PHE A 499 10.66 19.25 -0.11
N VAL A 500 11.02 19.73 1.08
CA VAL A 500 10.21 19.55 2.30
C VAL A 500 9.30 20.75 2.53
N LYS A 501 9.85 21.97 2.52
CA LYS A 501 9.07 23.21 2.73
C LYS A 501 7.88 23.34 1.77
N PRO A 502 7.99 23.05 0.46
CA PRO A 502 6.85 23.15 -0.45
C PRO A 502 5.76 22.08 -0.22
N SER A 503 6.05 21.01 0.53
CA SER A 503 5.08 19.97 0.87
C SER A 503 4.25 20.29 2.12
N ILE A 504 4.55 21.40 2.82
CA ILE A 504 3.77 21.85 3.97
C ILE A 504 2.41 22.34 3.49
N ILE A 505 1.34 21.76 4.02
CA ILE A 505 -0.02 22.13 3.63
C ILE A 505 -0.64 23.03 4.69
N THR A 506 -1.20 24.14 4.22
CA THR A 506 -1.88 25.15 5.06
C THR A 506 -3.40 24.99 5.03
N VAL A 507 -4.07 25.48 6.07
CA VAL A 507 -5.54 25.55 6.11
C VAL A 507 -6.09 26.37 4.94
N LYS A 508 -5.37 27.42 4.51
CA LYS A 508 -5.74 28.21 3.33
C LYS A 508 -5.75 27.35 2.06
N GLN A 509 -4.75 26.49 1.84
CA GLN A 509 -4.74 25.59 0.68
C GLN A 509 -5.88 24.56 0.72
N ILE A 510 -6.21 24.02 1.90
CA ILE A 510 -7.37 23.12 2.06
C ILE A 510 -8.68 23.84 1.75
N ALA A 511 -8.85 25.07 2.24
CA ALA A 511 -9.99 25.93 1.92
C ALA A 511 -10.06 26.28 0.43
N THR A 512 -8.92 26.57 -0.21
CA THR A 512 -8.86 26.80 -1.66
C THR A 512 -9.28 25.58 -2.46
N LEU A 513 -8.80 24.38 -2.07
CA LEU A 513 -9.20 23.14 -2.69
C LEU A 513 -10.72 22.97 -2.63
N TRP A 514 -11.30 23.07 -1.44
CA TRP A 514 -12.74 22.93 -1.26
C TRP A 514 -13.52 23.99 -2.05
N ALA A 515 -13.08 25.26 -2.00
CA ALA A 515 -13.70 26.35 -2.74
C ALA A 515 -13.68 26.09 -4.26
N LEU A 516 -12.55 25.63 -4.81
CA LEU A 516 -12.43 25.32 -6.24
C LEU A 516 -13.26 24.12 -6.65
N SER A 517 -13.29 23.06 -5.84
CA SER A 517 -14.15 21.90 -6.08
C SER A 517 -15.64 22.29 -6.06
N SER A 518 -16.04 23.25 -5.20
CA SER A 518 -17.45 23.74 -5.05
C SER A 518 -18.04 24.40 -6.29
N LEU A 519 -17.20 24.70 -7.29
CA LEU A 519 -17.69 25.19 -8.58
C LEU A 519 -18.35 24.08 -9.41
N TYR A 520 -17.91 22.83 -9.23
CA TYR A 520 -18.17 21.71 -10.14
C TYR A 520 -18.91 20.54 -9.51
N GLN A 521 -18.93 20.47 -8.18
CA GLN A 521 -19.55 19.40 -7.42
C GLN A 521 -20.57 20.00 -6.45
N ASP A 522 -21.73 19.36 -6.36
CA ASP A 522 -22.72 19.70 -5.33
C ASP A 522 -22.29 19.06 -4.02
N PHE A 523 -21.96 19.89 -3.03
CA PHE A 523 -21.57 19.44 -1.70
C PHE A 523 -22.75 19.45 -0.73
N GLU A 524 -22.79 18.41 0.10
CA GLU A 524 -23.54 18.41 1.36
C GLU A 524 -22.97 19.48 2.33
N ASP A 525 -23.66 19.74 3.43
CA ASP A 525 -23.22 20.76 4.40
C ASP A 525 -21.94 20.32 5.16
N GLU A 526 -21.60 19.03 5.15
CA GLU A 526 -20.38 18.49 5.73
C GLU A 526 -19.72 17.50 4.77
N GLU A 527 -18.40 17.59 4.61
CA GLU A 527 -17.64 16.70 3.74
C GLU A 527 -16.25 16.40 4.33
N ASN A 528 -15.66 15.28 3.91
CA ASN A 528 -14.30 14.91 4.29
C ASN A 528 -13.33 15.13 3.14
N VAL A 529 -12.30 15.92 3.38
CA VAL A 529 -11.20 16.18 2.46
C VAL A 529 -9.91 15.73 3.12
N TYR A 530 -9.36 14.60 2.69
CA TYR A 530 -8.22 13.92 3.33
C TYR A 530 -8.45 13.74 4.84
N CYS A 531 -7.55 14.23 5.69
CA CYS A 531 -7.67 14.19 7.15
C CYS A 531 -8.45 15.37 7.77
N TYR A 532 -9.20 16.13 6.96
CA TYR A 532 -10.03 17.24 7.42
C TYR A 532 -11.52 16.97 7.19
N THR A 533 -12.35 17.44 8.10
CA THR A 533 -13.79 17.58 7.92
C THR A 533 -14.10 19.05 7.68
N ILE A 534 -14.80 19.35 6.60
CA ILE A 534 -15.16 20.71 6.19
C ILE A 534 -16.67 20.85 6.33
N THR A 535 -17.10 21.83 7.13
CA THR A 535 -18.52 22.16 7.31
C THR A 535 -18.82 23.51 6.68
N ARG A 536 -19.76 23.53 5.73
CA ARG A 536 -20.23 24.75 5.07
C ARG A 536 -21.21 25.49 5.96
N LYS A 537 -20.84 26.70 6.40
CA LYS A 537 -21.72 27.56 7.24
C LYS A 537 -22.49 28.58 6.40
N ALA A 538 -21.84 29.17 5.40
CA ALA A 538 -22.49 30.07 4.45
C ALA A 538 -21.87 29.97 3.06
N TYR A 539 -22.69 30.10 2.02
CA TYR A 539 -22.25 29.98 0.64
C TYR A 539 -23.15 30.80 -0.30
N LYS A 540 -22.55 31.63 -1.14
CA LYS A 540 -23.26 32.39 -2.17
C LYS A 540 -22.49 32.39 -3.48
N LYS A 541 -23.09 31.78 -4.50
CA LYS A 541 -22.63 31.78 -5.90
C LYS A 541 -23.40 32.83 -6.70
N VAL A 542 -22.68 33.63 -7.49
CA VAL A 542 -23.21 34.66 -8.39
C VAL A 542 -22.51 34.54 -9.74
N GLN A 543 -23.28 34.48 -10.81
CA GLN A 543 -22.75 34.35 -12.17
C GLN A 543 -22.96 35.66 -12.95
N LYS A 544 -21.94 36.07 -13.72
CA LYS A 544 -21.98 37.23 -14.61
C LYS A 544 -21.30 36.83 -15.91
N ASN A 545 -22.06 36.74 -17.00
CA ASN A 545 -21.59 36.23 -18.30
C ASN A 545 -20.93 34.84 -18.15
N SER A 546 -19.69 34.71 -18.62
CA SER A 546 -18.84 33.51 -18.53
C SER A 546 -17.96 33.45 -17.28
N SER A 547 -18.13 34.39 -16.33
CA SER A 547 -17.43 34.38 -15.05
C SER A 547 -18.35 34.01 -13.89
N THR A 548 -17.78 33.36 -12.89
CA THR A 548 -18.47 32.94 -11.66
C THR A 548 -17.74 33.54 -10.46
N PHE A 549 -18.50 34.06 -9.50
CA PHE A 549 -18.00 34.53 -8.22
C PHE A 549 -18.68 33.78 -7.09
N ILE A 550 -17.89 33.33 -6.12
CA ILE A 550 -18.36 32.68 -4.91
C ILE A 550 -17.80 33.43 -3.71
N VAL A 551 -18.62 33.60 -2.70
CA VAL A 551 -18.19 34.02 -1.37
C VAL A 551 -18.84 33.11 -0.33
N GLY A 552 -18.05 32.65 0.64
CA GLY A 552 -18.52 31.68 1.62
C GLY A 552 -17.73 31.70 2.92
N HIS A 553 -18.26 30.98 3.90
CA HIS A 553 -17.66 30.71 5.21
C HIS A 553 -17.73 29.21 5.47
N ILE A 554 -16.58 28.64 5.78
CA ILE A 554 -16.41 27.24 6.11
C ILE A 554 -15.67 27.08 7.44
N GLU A 555 -15.99 26.01 8.14
CA GLU A 555 -15.25 25.50 9.28
C GLU A 555 -14.44 24.29 8.81
N ILE A 556 -13.13 24.27 9.08
CA ILE A 556 -12.23 23.17 8.77
C ILE A 556 -11.76 22.57 10.08
N GLN A 557 -12.04 21.29 10.30
CA GLN A 557 -11.62 20.56 11.48
C GLN A 557 -10.63 19.44 11.11
N SER A 558 -9.47 19.40 11.76
CA SER A 558 -8.55 18.27 11.64
C SER A 558 -9.12 17.04 12.35
N LYS A 559 -9.15 15.88 11.68
CA LYS A 559 -9.47 14.58 12.31
C LYS A 559 -8.34 14.04 13.19
N ILE A 560 -7.17 14.66 13.11
CA ILE A 560 -5.96 14.22 13.80
C ILE A 560 -5.82 14.94 15.14
N THR A 561 -5.83 16.28 15.11
CA THR A 561 -5.65 17.11 16.31
C THR A 561 -6.96 17.63 16.88
N LEU A 562 -8.07 17.48 16.14
CA LEU A 562 -9.37 18.10 16.43
C LEU A 562 -9.39 19.64 16.34
N GLN A 563 -8.28 20.25 15.94
CA GLN A 563 -8.18 21.69 15.77
C GLN A 563 -9.19 22.17 14.72
N LYS A 564 -9.93 23.22 15.07
CA LYS A 564 -10.88 23.90 14.19
C LYS A 564 -10.30 25.21 13.66
N SER A 565 -10.65 25.56 12.43
CA SER A 565 -10.31 26.83 11.81
C SER A 565 -11.50 27.33 11.03
N ASN A 566 -11.97 28.54 11.36
CA ASN A 566 -13.07 29.19 10.66
C ASN A 566 -12.50 30.19 9.65
N VAL A 567 -12.85 30.02 8.39
CA VAL A 567 -12.34 30.87 7.30
C VAL A 567 -13.45 31.34 6.39
N MET A 568 -13.36 32.59 5.96
CA MET A 568 -14.14 33.09 4.84
C MET A 568 -13.28 33.15 3.59
N PHE A 569 -13.89 32.86 2.45
CA PHE A 569 -13.21 32.87 1.17
C PHE A 569 -14.04 33.63 0.14
N ALA A 570 -13.34 34.18 -0.85
CA ALA A 570 -13.91 34.66 -2.08
C ALA A 570 -13.16 34.01 -3.25
N LEU A 571 -13.91 33.47 -4.21
CA LEU A 571 -13.38 32.76 -5.36
C LEU A 571 -13.98 33.34 -6.64
N MET A 572 -13.11 33.78 -7.54
CA MET A 572 -13.48 34.23 -8.87
C MET A 572 -12.93 33.26 -9.91
N GLN A 573 -13.80 32.81 -10.81
CA GLN A 573 -13.45 32.02 -11.98
C GLN A 573 -13.53 32.91 -13.23
N TYR A 574 -12.42 32.99 -13.96
CA TYR A 574 -12.32 33.76 -15.19
C TYR A 574 -12.77 32.96 -16.42
N ALA A 575 -13.09 33.68 -17.50
CA ALA A 575 -13.29 33.10 -18.82
C ALA A 575 -11.97 32.44 -19.29
N GLY A 576 -11.97 31.12 -19.46
CA GLY A 576 -10.77 30.36 -19.88
C GLY A 576 -10.24 29.36 -18.86
N GLY A 577 -10.81 29.32 -17.63
CA GLY A 577 -10.47 28.31 -16.62
C GLY A 577 -9.36 28.71 -15.66
N ASP A 578 -9.04 29.99 -15.55
CA ASP A 578 -8.16 30.53 -14.50
C ASP A 578 -8.98 30.94 -13.26
N PHE A 579 -8.33 30.99 -12.10
CA PHE A 579 -8.97 31.22 -10.82
C PHE A 579 -8.22 32.20 -9.94
N HIS A 580 -8.97 32.95 -9.14
CA HIS A 580 -8.44 33.81 -8.10
C HIS A 580 -9.22 33.57 -6.80
N CYS A 581 -8.59 32.90 -5.85
CA CYS A 581 -9.17 32.58 -4.55
C CYS A 581 -8.44 33.34 -3.45
N THR A 582 -9.17 34.13 -2.66
CA THR A 582 -8.64 34.84 -1.48
C THR A 582 -9.28 34.31 -0.22
N ILE A 583 -8.49 34.18 0.84
CA ILE A 583 -8.91 33.53 2.09
C ILE A 583 -8.45 34.35 3.28
N LYS A 584 -9.37 34.57 4.22
CA LYS A 584 -9.17 35.30 5.46
C LYS A 584 -9.80 34.52 6.62
N GLU A 585 -9.23 34.65 7.82
CA GLU A 585 -9.85 34.14 9.05
C GLU A 585 -11.22 34.80 9.26
N TYR A 586 -12.22 33.97 9.57
CA TYR A 586 -13.56 34.46 9.84
C TYR A 586 -13.61 35.09 11.24
N SER A 587 -14.11 36.33 11.33
CA SER A 587 -14.27 37.05 12.60
C SER A 587 -15.68 36.87 13.18
N ASP A 588 -16.70 37.40 12.49
CA ASP A 588 -18.10 37.37 12.91
C ASP A 588 -19.07 37.53 11.73
N ASP A 589 -20.35 37.26 11.99
CA ASP A 589 -21.41 37.31 10.98
C ASP A 589 -21.69 38.73 10.45
N ALA A 590 -21.45 39.77 11.24
CA ALA A 590 -21.71 41.14 10.82
C ALA A 590 -20.66 41.58 9.78
N GLU A 591 -19.38 41.31 10.05
CA GLU A 591 -18.30 41.54 9.11
C GLU A 591 -18.48 40.70 7.84
N PHE A 592 -18.75 39.41 7.98
CA PHE A 592 -18.97 38.52 6.84
C PHE A 592 -20.10 39.02 5.94
N ASN A 593 -21.26 39.35 6.52
CA ASN A 593 -22.41 39.81 5.75
C ASN A 593 -22.16 41.16 5.05
N ARG A 594 -21.43 42.07 5.69
CA ARG A 594 -20.99 43.33 5.07
C ARG A 594 -20.10 43.08 3.86
N ILE A 595 -19.00 42.33 4.05
CA ILE A 595 -18.04 42.03 2.97
C ILE A 595 -18.73 41.27 1.83
N LYS A 596 -19.52 40.24 2.15
CA LYS A 596 -20.30 39.47 1.18
C LYS A 596 -21.18 40.37 0.31
N ASN A 597 -21.98 41.23 0.93
CA ASN A 597 -22.92 42.08 0.21
C ASN A 597 -22.19 43.11 -0.66
N ASP A 598 -21.11 43.71 -0.15
CA ASP A 598 -20.30 44.68 -0.89
C ASP A 598 -19.61 44.02 -2.09
N LEU A 599 -18.97 42.87 -1.91
CA LEU A 599 -18.30 42.15 -3.00
C LEU A 599 -19.26 41.68 -4.08
N ILE A 600 -20.45 41.18 -3.70
CA ILE A 600 -21.48 40.80 -4.68
C ILE A 600 -21.96 42.02 -5.48
N LYS A 601 -22.15 43.16 -4.80
CA LYS A 601 -22.55 44.41 -5.46
C LYS A 601 -21.49 44.88 -6.45
N ILE A 602 -20.23 44.92 -6.04
CA ILE A 602 -19.09 45.29 -6.91
C ILE A 602 -19.00 44.31 -8.08
N TYR A 603 -18.97 43.00 -7.83
CA TYR A 603 -18.90 41.99 -8.89
C TYR A 603 -20.02 42.17 -9.94
N THR A 604 -21.24 42.48 -9.49
CA THR A 604 -22.39 42.67 -10.37
C THR A 604 -22.29 43.97 -11.17
N MET A 605 -21.95 45.09 -10.54
CA MET A 605 -22.05 46.44 -11.12
C MET A 605 -20.75 46.97 -11.78
N ASN A 606 -19.60 46.40 -11.44
CA ASN A 606 -18.28 46.96 -11.75
C ASN A 606 -17.43 46.06 -12.67
N THR A 607 -16.23 46.53 -12.98
CA THR A 607 -15.23 45.82 -13.81
C THR A 607 -14.45 44.77 -13.00
N LEU A 608 -13.78 43.83 -13.69
CA LEU A 608 -12.94 42.80 -13.05
C LEU A 608 -11.80 43.42 -12.21
N THR A 609 -11.24 44.54 -12.64
CA THR A 609 -10.17 45.22 -11.91
C THR A 609 -10.66 45.78 -10.56
N GLU A 610 -11.89 46.26 -10.50
CA GLU A 610 -12.48 46.81 -9.26
C GLU A 610 -12.79 45.71 -8.25
N ILE A 611 -13.25 44.53 -8.70
CA ILE A 611 -13.44 43.40 -7.78
C ILE A 611 -12.10 42.88 -7.24
N ILE A 612 -11.04 42.79 -8.05
CA ILE A 612 -9.70 42.37 -7.58
C ILE A 612 -9.18 43.36 -6.53
N ARG A 613 -9.31 44.68 -6.76
CA ARG A 613 -8.92 45.69 -5.77
C ARG A 613 -9.71 45.55 -4.47
N ALA A 614 -11.01 45.29 -4.55
CA ALA A 614 -11.83 45.05 -3.36
C ALA A 614 -11.41 43.76 -2.62
N LEU A 615 -11.04 42.70 -3.34
CA LEU A 615 -10.49 41.49 -2.74
C LEU A 615 -9.17 41.77 -2.02
N ASP A 616 -8.23 42.50 -2.65
CA ASP A 616 -6.97 42.90 -2.03
C ASP A 616 -7.18 43.76 -0.77
N GLU A 617 -8.19 44.64 -0.77
CA GLU A 617 -8.55 45.48 0.37
C GLU A 617 -9.14 44.68 1.54
N TYR A 618 -10.00 43.69 1.26
CA TYR A 618 -10.67 42.91 2.30
C TYR A 618 -9.88 41.69 2.80
N PHE A 619 -9.12 41.02 1.93
CA PHE A 619 -8.42 39.76 2.21
C PHE A 619 -6.90 39.91 2.22
N GLY A 620 -6.36 41.04 1.72
CA GLY A 620 -4.94 41.21 1.47
C GLY A 620 -4.53 40.69 0.08
N LYS A 621 -3.24 40.87 -0.26
CA LYS A 621 -2.69 40.58 -1.60
C LYS A 621 -2.39 39.11 -1.87
N GLU A 622 -2.52 38.25 -0.85
CA GLU A 622 -2.29 36.82 -1.01
C GLU A 622 -3.50 36.18 -1.67
N TYR A 623 -3.27 35.45 -2.75
CA TYR A 623 -4.29 34.72 -3.47
C TYR A 623 -3.77 33.36 -3.93
N PHE A 624 -4.69 32.43 -4.11
CA PHE A 624 -4.43 31.07 -4.52
C PHE A 624 -5.08 30.81 -5.87
N THR A 625 -4.39 30.05 -6.70
CA THR A 625 -4.90 29.58 -7.99
C THR A 625 -4.84 28.05 -8.04
N LEU A 626 -5.19 27.49 -9.19
CA LEU A 626 -5.10 26.05 -9.39
C LEU A 626 -3.68 25.51 -9.12
N LYS A 627 -2.62 26.30 -9.33
CA LYS A 627 -1.22 25.88 -9.10
C LYS A 627 -0.93 25.54 -7.63
N ASP A 628 -1.69 26.11 -6.71
CA ASP A 628 -1.48 26.04 -5.26
C ASP A 628 -2.23 24.85 -4.62
N ILE A 629 -3.02 24.13 -5.43
CA ILE A 629 -3.68 22.86 -5.06
C ILE A 629 -2.76 21.66 -5.32
N PHE A 630 -2.99 20.55 -4.64
CA PHE A 630 -2.32 19.25 -4.86
C PHE A 630 -2.42 18.75 -6.30
N ILE A 631 -1.42 18.03 -6.79
CA ILE A 631 -1.32 17.65 -8.21
C ILE A 631 -2.50 16.76 -8.67
N GLU A 632 -2.98 15.86 -7.81
CA GLU A 632 -4.14 15.01 -8.10
C GLU A 632 -5.42 15.81 -8.26
N GLU A 633 -5.71 16.68 -7.28
CA GLU A 633 -6.92 17.50 -7.30
C GLU A 633 -6.89 18.51 -8.46
N ARG A 634 -5.71 19.04 -8.78
CA ARG A 634 -5.49 19.81 -10.02
C ARG A 634 -5.90 19.04 -11.26
N ARG A 635 -5.44 17.78 -11.39
CA ARG A 635 -5.77 16.94 -12.56
C ARG A 635 -7.26 16.68 -12.66
N LYS A 636 -7.95 16.40 -11.54
CA LYS A 636 -9.42 16.22 -11.50
C LYS A 636 -10.15 17.48 -11.99
N ILE A 637 -9.80 18.66 -11.45
CA ILE A 637 -10.42 19.93 -11.87
C ILE A 637 -10.13 20.23 -13.35
N LEU A 638 -8.91 20.01 -13.83
CA LEU A 638 -8.56 20.19 -15.24
C LEU A 638 -9.35 19.27 -16.17
N GLN A 639 -9.55 18.01 -15.79
CA GLN A 639 -10.37 17.08 -16.57
C GLN A 639 -11.81 17.58 -16.72
N ILE A 640 -12.40 18.11 -15.65
CA ILE A 640 -13.74 18.71 -15.68
C ILE A 640 -13.78 19.93 -16.61
N LEU A 641 -12.80 20.83 -16.50
CA LEU A 641 -12.69 22.04 -17.32
C LEU A 641 -12.50 21.73 -18.82
N LEU A 642 -11.74 20.67 -19.12
CA LEU A 642 -11.43 20.29 -20.50
C LEU A 642 -12.52 19.44 -21.14
N LYS A 643 -13.44 18.83 -20.36
CA LYS A 643 -14.48 17.93 -20.86
C LYS A 643 -15.24 18.51 -22.06
N GLY A 644 -15.79 19.72 -21.94
CA GLY A 644 -16.55 20.34 -23.04
C GLY A 644 -15.69 20.69 -24.27
N LYS A 645 -14.40 20.99 -24.09
CA LYS A 645 -13.47 21.19 -25.22
C LYS A 645 -13.14 19.87 -25.90
N LEU A 646 -12.93 18.81 -25.12
CA LEU A 646 -12.68 17.46 -25.63
C LEU A 646 -13.90 16.93 -26.39
N GLU A 647 -15.12 17.17 -25.89
CA GLU A 647 -16.37 16.86 -26.61
C GLU A 647 -16.46 17.61 -27.95
N LYS A 648 -16.09 18.90 -27.98
CA LYS A 648 -16.05 19.67 -29.23
C LYS A 648 -15.01 19.12 -30.22
N PHE A 649 -13.80 18.77 -29.75
CA PHE A 649 -12.80 18.11 -30.60
C PHE A 649 -13.32 16.76 -31.09
N SER A 650 -14.03 16.02 -30.25
CA SER A 650 -14.66 14.75 -30.61
C SER A 650 -15.60 14.93 -31.81
N GLN A 651 -16.46 15.94 -31.75
CA GLN A 651 -17.37 16.29 -32.84
C GLN A 651 -16.61 16.69 -34.11
N THR A 652 -15.55 17.49 -34.00
CA THR A 652 -14.74 17.89 -35.17
C THR A 652 -14.08 16.69 -35.85
N TYR A 653 -13.52 15.74 -35.09
CA TYR A 653 -12.95 14.52 -35.69
C TYR A 653 -14.03 13.65 -36.37
N GLN A 654 -15.22 13.58 -35.78
CA GLN A 654 -16.35 12.89 -36.37
C GLN A 654 -16.78 13.54 -37.71
N GLU A 655 -16.89 14.86 -37.77
CA GLU A 655 -17.21 15.61 -38.99
C GLU A 655 -16.15 15.40 -40.09
N MET A 656 -14.86 15.49 -39.73
CA MET A 656 -13.76 15.22 -40.67
C MET A 656 -13.81 13.80 -41.24
N TYR A 657 -14.13 12.82 -40.40
CA TYR A 657 -14.30 11.44 -40.83
C TYR A 657 -15.49 11.29 -41.79
N ASP A 658 -16.65 11.87 -41.45
CA ASP A 658 -17.87 11.76 -42.25
C ASP A 658 -17.75 12.42 -43.63
N GLU A 659 -17.00 13.53 -43.74
CA GLU A 659 -16.64 14.15 -45.02
C GLU A 659 -15.60 13.33 -45.79
N GLY A 660 -14.61 12.77 -45.07
CA GLY A 660 -13.49 12.04 -45.65
C GLY A 660 -13.79 10.60 -46.10
N LYS A 661 -14.82 9.95 -45.53
CA LYS A 661 -15.08 8.50 -45.72
C LYS A 661 -15.25 8.08 -47.18
N GLY A 662 -15.87 8.93 -48.01
CA GLY A 662 -16.03 8.65 -49.44
C GLY A 662 -14.69 8.54 -50.17
N SER A 663 -13.75 9.42 -49.84
CA SER A 663 -12.38 9.42 -50.37
C SER A 663 -11.59 8.22 -49.85
N ILE A 664 -11.75 7.86 -48.57
CA ILE A 664 -11.15 6.66 -47.97
C ILE A 664 -11.57 5.41 -48.75
N TYR A 665 -12.87 5.21 -48.98
CA TYR A 665 -13.36 4.05 -49.72
C TYR A 665 -12.93 4.06 -51.18
N HIS A 666 -12.83 5.23 -51.81
CA HIS A 666 -12.34 5.35 -53.18
C HIS A 666 -10.87 4.94 -53.31
N LEU A 667 -9.99 5.46 -52.45
CA LEU A 667 -8.58 5.09 -52.39
C LEU A 667 -8.41 3.60 -52.12
N GLN A 668 -9.20 3.05 -51.20
CA GLN A 668 -9.20 1.63 -50.88
C GLN A 668 -9.63 0.76 -52.08
N GLY A 669 -10.70 1.15 -52.78
CA GLY A 669 -11.18 0.46 -53.97
C GLY A 669 -10.18 0.45 -55.13
N LEU A 670 -9.29 1.45 -55.16
CA LEU A 670 -8.17 1.55 -56.11
C LEU A 670 -6.88 0.85 -55.62
N GLY A 671 -6.88 0.26 -54.43
CA GLY A 671 -5.70 -0.38 -53.83
C GLY A 671 -4.59 0.60 -53.44
N LEU A 672 -4.92 1.89 -53.23
CA LEU A 672 -3.99 2.93 -52.84
C LEU A 672 -3.88 3.05 -51.32
N SER A 673 -2.73 3.49 -50.81
CA SER A 673 -2.55 3.76 -49.39
C SER A 673 -3.39 4.96 -48.94
N ILE A 674 -4.11 4.80 -47.82
CA ILE A 674 -4.90 5.87 -47.21
C ILE A 674 -3.93 6.83 -46.50
N PRO A 675 -3.99 8.15 -46.78
CA PRO A 675 -3.19 9.16 -46.08
C PRO A 675 -3.42 9.16 -44.56
N ASP A 676 -2.38 9.51 -43.80
CA ASP A 676 -2.39 9.45 -42.33
C ASP A 676 -3.42 10.42 -41.72
N GLU A 677 -3.71 11.55 -42.35
CA GLU A 677 -4.71 12.52 -41.89
C GLU A 677 -6.12 11.91 -41.84
N PHE A 678 -6.46 11.11 -42.86
CA PHE A 678 -7.72 10.37 -42.88
C PHE A 678 -7.72 9.26 -41.82
N LYS A 679 -6.60 8.55 -41.66
CA LYS A 679 -6.46 7.51 -40.64
C LYS A 679 -6.64 8.04 -39.23
N ILE A 680 -6.06 9.19 -38.88
CA ILE A 680 -6.18 9.82 -37.55
C ILE A 680 -7.64 10.16 -37.24
N SER A 681 -8.34 10.80 -38.19
CA SER A 681 -9.77 11.13 -38.02
C SER A 681 -10.64 9.88 -37.88
N ALA A 682 -10.38 8.85 -38.69
CA ALA A 682 -11.08 7.57 -38.65
C ALA A 682 -10.83 6.81 -37.36
N GLU A 683 -9.58 6.74 -36.88
CA GLU A 683 -9.21 6.08 -35.62
C GLU A 683 -9.97 6.68 -34.45
N TYR A 684 -9.98 8.00 -34.33
CA TYR A 684 -10.70 8.68 -33.25
C TYR A 684 -12.22 8.49 -33.36
N ALA A 685 -12.81 8.80 -34.53
CA ALA A 685 -14.26 8.75 -34.74
C ALA A 685 -14.83 7.32 -34.55
N LEU A 686 -14.19 6.31 -35.15
CA LEU A 686 -14.63 4.93 -35.04
C LEU A 686 -14.39 4.36 -33.63
N SER A 687 -13.31 4.75 -32.94
CA SER A 687 -13.10 4.36 -31.54
C SER A 687 -14.20 4.93 -30.64
N HIS A 688 -14.55 6.21 -30.81
CA HIS A 688 -15.62 6.84 -30.04
C HIS A 688 -16.97 6.16 -30.31
N LYS A 689 -17.33 5.99 -31.58
CA LYS A 689 -18.59 5.33 -31.99
C LYS A 689 -18.69 3.89 -31.48
N PHE A 690 -17.60 3.11 -31.59
CA PHE A 690 -17.54 1.76 -31.03
C PHE A 690 -17.78 1.76 -29.52
N ASN A 691 -17.06 2.61 -28.78
CA ASN A 691 -17.21 2.68 -27.33
C ASN A 691 -18.62 3.18 -26.95
N ASP A 692 -19.21 4.14 -27.65
CA ASP A 692 -20.57 4.60 -27.36
C ASP A 692 -21.59 3.47 -27.49
N ILE A 693 -21.56 2.70 -28.58
CA ILE A 693 -22.47 1.57 -28.79
C ILE A 693 -22.31 0.52 -27.67
N VAL A 694 -21.07 0.19 -27.34
CA VAL A 694 -20.74 -0.92 -26.44
C VAL A 694 -20.86 -0.54 -24.96
N VAL A 695 -20.63 0.73 -24.59
CA VAL A 695 -20.75 1.23 -23.22
C VAL A 695 -22.21 1.50 -22.86
N HIS A 696 -22.99 2.14 -23.75
CA HIS A 696 -24.41 2.45 -23.48
C HIS A 696 -25.31 1.22 -23.37
N SER A 697 -24.90 0.09 -23.97
CA SER A 697 -25.60 -1.20 -23.86
C SER A 697 -25.37 -1.91 -22.50
N GLY A 698 -24.51 -1.39 -21.62
CA GLY A 698 -24.34 -1.91 -20.25
C GLY A 698 -23.87 -3.38 -20.18
N GLY A 699 -23.23 -3.87 -21.25
CA GLY A 699 -22.75 -5.24 -21.40
C GLY A 699 -23.79 -6.29 -21.82
N PHE A 700 -25.03 -5.90 -22.09
CA PHE A 700 -26.01 -6.71 -22.81
C PHE A 700 -26.31 -6.02 -24.12
N VAL A 701 -25.68 -6.50 -25.18
CA VAL A 701 -25.73 -5.85 -26.48
C VAL A 701 -26.77 -6.59 -27.31
N GLU A 702 -27.83 -5.90 -27.74
CA GLU A 702 -28.78 -6.47 -28.70
C GLU A 702 -28.03 -6.86 -29.98
N ASP A 703 -28.49 -7.92 -30.67
CA ASP A 703 -27.78 -8.46 -31.85
C ASP A 703 -27.50 -7.38 -32.93
N ASP A 704 -28.40 -6.41 -33.10
CA ASP A 704 -28.23 -5.28 -34.02
C ASP A 704 -27.05 -4.38 -33.60
N LEU A 705 -26.92 -4.08 -32.31
CA LEU A 705 -25.82 -3.26 -31.78
C LEU A 705 -24.48 -4.02 -31.83
N ILE A 706 -24.48 -5.35 -31.66
CA ILE A 706 -23.28 -6.19 -31.87
C ILE A 706 -22.84 -6.12 -33.32
N GLN A 707 -23.78 -6.24 -34.26
CA GLN A 707 -23.48 -6.17 -35.68
C GLN A 707 -22.89 -4.80 -36.04
N GLN A 708 -23.49 -3.69 -35.58
CA GLN A 708 -22.95 -2.36 -35.81
C GLN A 708 -21.51 -2.20 -35.28
N ALA A 709 -21.22 -2.69 -34.08
CA ALA A 709 -19.87 -2.63 -33.50
C ALA A 709 -18.87 -3.56 -34.24
N THR A 710 -19.34 -4.70 -34.75
CA THR A 710 -18.54 -5.62 -35.57
C THR A 710 -18.22 -5.01 -36.94
N ASP A 711 -19.16 -4.30 -37.53
CA ASP A 711 -18.95 -3.57 -38.79
C ASP A 711 -17.88 -2.48 -38.63
N ILE A 712 -17.88 -1.78 -37.49
CA ILE A 712 -16.82 -0.81 -37.15
C ILE A 712 -15.46 -1.50 -37.02
N ASN A 713 -15.36 -2.68 -36.41
CA ASN A 713 -14.11 -3.45 -36.36
C ASN A 713 -13.62 -3.82 -37.76
N PHE A 714 -14.53 -4.24 -38.63
CA PHE A 714 -14.21 -4.60 -40.00
C PHE A 714 -13.74 -3.39 -40.81
N GLU A 715 -14.41 -2.25 -40.63
CA GLU A 715 -14.03 -0.97 -41.22
C GLU A 715 -12.65 -0.50 -40.76
N ALA A 716 -12.35 -0.58 -39.45
CA ALA A 716 -11.05 -0.22 -38.90
C ALA A 716 -9.91 -1.08 -39.49
N LYS A 717 -10.12 -2.40 -39.61
CA LYS A 717 -9.16 -3.31 -40.25
C LYS A 717 -8.94 -2.98 -41.72
N LYS A 718 -9.98 -2.54 -42.41
CA LYS A 718 -9.96 -2.11 -43.80
C LYS A 718 -9.16 -0.82 -44.01
N ILE A 719 -9.23 0.11 -43.06
CA ILE A 719 -8.53 1.40 -43.07
C ILE A 719 -7.10 1.28 -42.51
N ASP A 720 -6.75 0.13 -41.92
CA ASP A 720 -5.46 -0.14 -41.27
C ASP A 720 -5.23 0.83 -40.09
N ILE A 721 -6.21 0.87 -39.18
CA ILE A 721 -6.20 1.64 -37.93
C ILE A 721 -6.53 0.74 -36.74
N LYS A 722 -5.99 1.09 -35.57
CA LYS A 722 -6.23 0.35 -34.33
C LYS A 722 -7.21 1.11 -33.44
N LEU A 723 -8.38 0.55 -33.22
CA LEU A 723 -9.37 1.16 -32.33
C LEU A 723 -8.90 1.17 -30.88
N ASP A 724 -9.10 2.28 -30.18
CA ASP A 724 -9.03 2.33 -28.72
C ASP A 724 -10.33 1.75 -28.13
N LYS A 725 -10.24 0.53 -27.61
CA LYS A 725 -11.37 -0.18 -26.97
C LYS A 725 -11.29 -0.16 -25.44
N SER A 726 -10.42 0.67 -24.87
CA SER A 726 -10.17 0.67 -23.42
C SER A 726 -11.44 0.88 -22.57
N PRO A 727 -12.35 1.81 -22.91
CA PRO A 727 -13.63 1.95 -22.20
C PRO A 727 -14.50 0.69 -22.26
N SER A 728 -14.68 0.09 -23.44
CA SER A 728 -15.44 -1.16 -23.61
C SER A 728 -14.83 -2.33 -22.84
N ASN A 729 -13.50 -2.49 -22.87
CA ASN A 729 -12.78 -3.52 -22.13
C ASN A 729 -13.07 -3.41 -20.63
N LEU A 730 -13.07 -2.19 -20.07
CA LEU A 730 -13.36 -1.96 -18.65
C LEU A 730 -14.79 -2.34 -18.27
N VAL A 731 -15.79 -1.97 -19.08
CA VAL A 731 -17.21 -2.29 -18.85
C VAL A 731 -17.41 -3.81 -18.84
N PHE A 732 -16.87 -4.52 -19.84
CA PHE A 732 -17.01 -5.97 -19.92
C PHE A 732 -16.25 -6.70 -18.81
N SER A 733 -15.06 -6.23 -18.42
CA SER A 733 -14.31 -6.79 -17.28
C SER A 733 -15.14 -6.72 -15.99
N LYS A 734 -15.75 -5.56 -15.71
CA LYS A 734 -16.67 -5.39 -14.57
C LYS A 734 -17.91 -6.29 -14.68
N LYS A 735 -18.48 -6.42 -15.89
CA LYS A 735 -19.68 -7.22 -16.13
C LYS A 735 -19.45 -8.70 -15.94
N ILE A 736 -18.33 -9.24 -16.43
CA ILE A 736 -17.92 -10.63 -16.22
C ILE A 736 -17.80 -10.89 -14.73
N LEU A 737 -17.07 -10.03 -14.00
CA LEU A 737 -16.89 -10.15 -12.56
C LEU A 737 -18.23 -10.15 -11.80
N GLN A 738 -19.14 -9.22 -12.13
CA GLN A 738 -20.47 -9.15 -11.52
C GLN A 738 -21.28 -10.43 -11.77
N ASN A 739 -21.29 -10.95 -12.99
CA ASN A 739 -22.10 -12.13 -13.34
C ASN A 739 -21.50 -13.44 -12.83
N ILE A 740 -20.17 -13.54 -12.72
CA ILE A 740 -19.52 -14.63 -11.99
C ILE A 740 -19.89 -14.59 -10.51
N ASN A 741 -19.89 -13.41 -9.87
CA ASN A 741 -20.36 -13.29 -8.49
C ASN A 741 -21.83 -13.70 -8.35
N ARG A 742 -22.72 -13.26 -9.25
CA ARG A 742 -24.11 -13.72 -9.26
C ARG A 742 -24.21 -15.24 -9.43
N LEU A 743 -23.41 -15.84 -10.32
CA LEU A 743 -23.35 -17.28 -10.52
C LEU A 743 -22.88 -18.03 -9.26
N VAL A 744 -21.96 -17.47 -8.48
CA VAL A 744 -21.56 -18.04 -7.18
C VAL A 744 -22.75 -18.11 -6.21
N HIS A 745 -23.54 -17.04 -6.15
CA HIS A 745 -24.66 -16.92 -5.20
C HIS A 745 -25.90 -17.72 -5.62
N SER A 746 -26.38 -17.57 -6.85
CA SER A 746 -27.57 -18.29 -7.33
C SER A 746 -27.24 -19.74 -7.68
N PHE A 747 -26.10 -19.96 -8.32
CA PHE A 747 -25.64 -21.26 -8.81
C PHE A 747 -26.68 -21.96 -9.71
N GLU A 748 -27.25 -21.20 -10.64
CA GLU A 748 -28.30 -21.64 -11.57
C GLU A 748 -27.84 -21.64 -13.04
N ILE A 749 -28.46 -22.50 -13.86
CA ILE A 749 -28.13 -22.65 -15.28
C ILE A 749 -28.36 -21.38 -16.10
N GLN A 750 -29.41 -20.62 -15.80
CA GLN A 750 -29.72 -19.36 -16.48
C GLN A 750 -28.60 -18.34 -16.27
N GLN A 751 -28.02 -18.30 -15.08
CA GLN A 751 -26.93 -17.37 -14.77
C GLN A 751 -25.61 -17.79 -15.45
N ALA A 752 -25.38 -19.09 -15.64
CA ALA A 752 -24.25 -19.57 -16.45
C ALA A 752 -24.41 -19.22 -17.93
N ASP A 753 -25.64 -19.26 -18.46
CA ASP A 753 -25.96 -18.88 -19.84
C ASP A 753 -25.58 -17.42 -20.11
N VAL A 754 -26.00 -16.52 -19.21
CA VAL A 754 -25.66 -15.10 -19.25
C VAL A 754 -24.14 -14.86 -19.24
N VAL A 755 -23.38 -15.63 -18.45
CA VAL A 755 -21.91 -15.48 -18.41
C VAL A 755 -21.29 -15.90 -19.75
N LEU A 756 -21.75 -17.00 -20.35
CA LEU A 756 -21.26 -17.47 -21.64
C LEU A 756 -21.62 -16.52 -22.77
N GLU A 757 -22.81 -15.93 -22.75
CA GLU A 757 -23.25 -14.89 -23.69
C GLU A 757 -22.31 -13.67 -23.63
N ILE A 758 -21.94 -13.22 -22.42
CA ILE A 758 -21.00 -12.12 -22.25
C ILE A 758 -19.63 -12.47 -22.86
N PHE A 759 -19.10 -13.68 -22.65
CA PHE A 759 -17.85 -14.12 -23.25
C PHE A 759 -17.94 -14.23 -24.79
N ASP A 760 -19.09 -14.62 -25.31
CA ASP A 760 -19.32 -14.63 -26.75
C ASP A 760 -19.28 -13.22 -27.35
N ASN A 761 -19.89 -12.26 -26.67
CA ASN A 761 -19.84 -10.85 -27.03
C ASN A 761 -18.40 -10.30 -26.98
N VAL A 762 -17.61 -10.66 -25.96
CA VAL A 762 -16.19 -10.30 -25.87
C VAL A 762 -15.42 -10.78 -27.10
N ARG A 763 -15.65 -12.02 -27.55
CA ARG A 763 -14.99 -12.58 -28.75
C ARG A 763 -15.44 -11.87 -30.02
N LYS A 764 -16.75 -11.71 -30.23
CA LYS A 764 -17.32 -11.03 -31.42
C LYS A 764 -16.83 -9.59 -31.55
N LEU A 765 -16.75 -8.88 -30.43
CA LEU A 765 -16.32 -7.48 -30.38
C LEU A 765 -14.80 -7.30 -30.36
N GLU A 766 -14.03 -8.40 -30.31
CA GLU A 766 -12.57 -8.43 -30.21
C GLU A 766 -12.05 -7.55 -29.05
N LEU A 767 -12.61 -7.78 -27.85
CA LEU A 767 -12.27 -7.08 -26.62
C LEU A 767 -11.14 -7.80 -25.87
N ASN A 768 -10.24 -7.01 -25.28
CA ASN A 768 -9.16 -7.48 -24.41
C ASN A 768 -9.53 -7.16 -22.96
N VAL A 769 -10.36 -8.01 -22.36
CA VAL A 769 -10.91 -7.83 -21.01
C VAL A 769 -9.96 -8.36 -19.94
N ASP A 770 -9.86 -7.66 -18.80
CA ASP A 770 -9.21 -8.18 -17.60
C ASP A 770 -10.15 -9.15 -16.89
N ILE A 771 -9.78 -10.43 -16.90
CA ILE A 771 -10.54 -11.51 -16.28
C ILE A 771 -9.94 -11.98 -14.95
N ALA A 772 -8.85 -11.37 -14.47
CA ALA A 772 -8.06 -11.92 -13.37
C ALA A 772 -8.89 -12.21 -12.11
N GLU A 773 -9.74 -11.27 -11.67
CA GLU A 773 -10.54 -11.46 -10.46
C GLU A 773 -11.71 -12.43 -10.68
N ALA A 774 -12.29 -12.44 -11.88
CA ALA A 774 -13.32 -13.41 -12.26
C ALA A 774 -12.76 -14.85 -12.27
N GLN A 775 -11.52 -15.02 -12.75
CA GLN A 775 -10.79 -16.30 -12.68
C GLN A 775 -10.65 -16.78 -11.24
N ASN A 776 -10.20 -15.90 -10.33
CA ASN A 776 -9.98 -16.23 -8.92
C ASN A 776 -11.29 -16.67 -8.25
N ILE A 777 -12.36 -15.89 -8.41
CA ILE A 777 -13.66 -16.18 -7.79
C ILE A 777 -14.25 -17.49 -8.34
N TYR A 778 -14.21 -17.69 -9.65
CA TYR A 778 -14.68 -18.93 -10.26
C TYR A 778 -13.89 -20.12 -9.71
N PHE A 779 -12.56 -20.04 -9.64
CA PHE A 779 -11.74 -21.14 -9.16
C PHE A 779 -12.07 -21.49 -7.71
N THR A 780 -12.05 -20.50 -6.81
CA THR A 780 -12.27 -20.72 -5.38
C THR A 780 -13.71 -21.13 -5.03
N LYS A 781 -14.72 -20.65 -5.77
CA LYS A 781 -16.13 -20.80 -5.37
C LYS A 781 -16.97 -21.69 -6.27
N ILE A 782 -16.56 -21.94 -7.53
CA ILE A 782 -17.33 -22.71 -8.51
C ILE A 782 -16.61 -24.00 -8.90
N TYR A 783 -15.32 -23.94 -9.23
CA TYR A 783 -14.58 -25.06 -9.84
C TYR A 783 -14.71 -26.36 -9.03
N HIS A 784 -14.50 -26.31 -7.72
CA HIS A 784 -14.59 -27.50 -6.86
C HIS A 784 -16.02 -28.06 -6.73
N ARG A 785 -17.06 -27.19 -6.78
CA ARG A 785 -18.48 -27.59 -6.71
C ARG A 785 -18.92 -28.41 -7.92
N ILE A 786 -18.24 -28.28 -9.06
CA ILE A 786 -18.50 -29.11 -10.25
C ILE A 786 -18.33 -30.60 -9.91
N GLY A 787 -17.31 -30.91 -9.10
CA GLY A 787 -17.03 -32.26 -8.65
C GLY A 787 -18.15 -32.88 -7.83
N ASP A 788 -18.80 -32.08 -7.00
CA ASP A 788 -19.91 -32.47 -6.13
C ASP A 788 -21.18 -32.74 -6.94
N ILE A 789 -21.47 -31.89 -7.94
CA ILE A 789 -22.60 -32.10 -8.85
C ILE A 789 -22.44 -33.43 -9.60
N ILE A 790 -21.27 -33.68 -10.20
CA ILE A 790 -21.00 -34.93 -10.94
C ILE A 790 -21.12 -36.16 -10.03
N ALA A 791 -20.76 -36.04 -8.75
CA ALA A 791 -20.83 -37.14 -7.78
C ALA A 791 -22.24 -37.38 -7.20
N SER A 792 -23.16 -36.43 -7.32
CA SER A 792 -24.48 -36.48 -6.69
C SER A 792 -25.42 -37.53 -7.30
N GLU A 793 -26.27 -38.16 -6.46
CA GLU A 793 -27.32 -39.09 -6.95
C GLU A 793 -28.36 -38.39 -7.84
N ALA A 794 -28.60 -37.10 -7.60
CA ALA A 794 -29.50 -36.28 -8.41
C ALA A 794 -29.00 -36.12 -9.87
N PHE A 795 -27.69 -36.13 -10.10
CA PHE A 795 -27.09 -36.14 -11.43
C PHE A 795 -27.42 -37.42 -12.20
N LYS A 796 -27.46 -38.57 -11.51
CA LYS A 796 -27.82 -39.87 -12.11
C LYS A 796 -29.29 -39.93 -12.55
N ASN A 797 -30.18 -39.22 -11.84
CA ASN A 797 -31.64 -39.24 -12.07
C ASN A 797 -32.16 -38.12 -13.00
N LYS A 798 -31.48 -36.96 -13.11
CA LYS A 798 -31.85 -35.83 -14.00
C LYS A 798 -30.80 -35.59 -15.09
N LYS A 799 -30.64 -36.56 -16.00
CA LYS A 799 -29.51 -36.64 -16.94
C LYS A 799 -29.30 -35.43 -17.89
N SER A 800 -30.33 -34.66 -18.26
CA SER A 800 -30.19 -33.61 -19.30
C SER A 800 -29.84 -32.22 -18.76
N SER A 801 -30.59 -31.71 -17.77
CA SER A 801 -30.41 -30.33 -17.26
C SER A 801 -29.13 -30.16 -16.44
N ASN A 802 -28.82 -31.11 -15.55
CA ASN A 802 -27.61 -31.06 -14.75
C ASN A 802 -26.34 -31.27 -15.60
N LYS A 803 -26.43 -32.10 -16.65
CA LYS A 803 -25.35 -32.27 -17.63
C LYS A 803 -25.06 -30.93 -18.33
N ARG A 804 -26.08 -30.31 -18.92
CA ARG A 804 -25.93 -29.02 -19.61
C ARG A 804 -25.35 -27.96 -18.68
N PHE A 805 -25.82 -27.89 -17.43
CA PHE A 805 -25.27 -26.94 -16.47
C PHE A 805 -23.78 -27.18 -16.19
N VAL A 806 -23.36 -28.44 -15.98
CA VAL A 806 -21.94 -28.77 -15.79
C VAL A 806 -21.10 -28.43 -17.03
N GLU A 807 -21.58 -28.76 -18.24
CA GLU A 807 -20.91 -28.39 -19.49
C GLU A 807 -20.71 -26.88 -19.59
N MET A 808 -21.75 -26.09 -19.30
CA MET A 808 -21.67 -24.62 -19.29
C MET A 808 -20.68 -24.11 -18.24
N LEU A 809 -20.65 -24.68 -17.03
CA LEU A 809 -19.67 -24.31 -16.03
C LEU A 809 -18.25 -24.60 -16.52
N LEU A 810 -18.01 -25.73 -17.19
CA LEU A 810 -16.69 -26.07 -17.76
C LEU A 810 -16.31 -25.11 -18.90
N ASP A 811 -17.26 -24.73 -19.77
CA ASP A 811 -17.01 -23.77 -20.84
C ASP A 811 -16.68 -22.37 -20.28
N ILE A 812 -17.33 -21.94 -19.19
CA ILE A 812 -16.97 -20.72 -18.46
C ILE A 812 -15.53 -20.84 -17.95
N GLY A 813 -15.15 -21.99 -17.38
CA GLY A 813 -13.79 -22.26 -16.93
C GLY A 813 -12.76 -22.14 -18.05
N GLU A 814 -13.06 -22.64 -19.24
CA GLU A 814 -12.17 -22.53 -20.41
C GLU A 814 -12.03 -21.08 -20.89
N ASN A 815 -13.13 -20.31 -20.92
CA ASN A 815 -13.09 -18.88 -21.23
C ASN A 815 -12.29 -18.07 -20.18
N LEU A 816 -12.28 -18.56 -18.94
CA LEU A 816 -11.45 -18.05 -17.86
C LEU A 816 -10.03 -18.64 -17.87
N ASN A 817 -9.61 -19.36 -18.91
CA ASN A 817 -8.28 -19.97 -19.02
C ASN A 817 -7.92 -20.90 -17.83
N ILE A 818 -8.91 -21.66 -17.34
CA ILE A 818 -8.77 -22.67 -16.28
C ILE A 818 -8.75 -24.06 -16.93
N ASN A 819 -7.92 -24.96 -16.40
CA ASN A 819 -7.88 -26.34 -16.86
C ASN A 819 -9.11 -27.11 -16.36
N THR A 820 -10.00 -27.44 -17.29
CA THR A 820 -11.25 -28.15 -17.02
C THR A 820 -11.18 -29.63 -17.43
N GLU A 821 -10.05 -30.11 -17.94
CA GLU A 821 -9.91 -31.47 -18.49
C GLU A 821 -10.17 -32.55 -17.44
N PHE A 822 -9.78 -32.31 -16.17
CA PHE A 822 -10.03 -33.24 -15.07
C PHE A 822 -11.53 -33.51 -14.90
N TYR A 823 -12.34 -32.44 -14.83
CA TYR A 823 -13.79 -32.57 -14.69
C TYR A 823 -14.49 -32.98 -15.98
N LYS A 824 -14.00 -32.58 -17.17
CA LYS A 824 -14.48 -33.10 -18.46
C LYS A 824 -14.36 -34.63 -18.51
N ARG A 825 -13.18 -35.19 -18.18
CA ARG A 825 -12.98 -36.64 -18.11
C ARG A 825 -13.85 -37.32 -17.05
N LYS A 826 -14.09 -36.66 -15.90
CA LYS A 826 -14.96 -37.17 -14.84
C LYS A 826 -16.43 -37.21 -15.29
N LEU A 827 -16.88 -36.16 -15.99
CA LEU A 827 -18.21 -36.06 -16.58
C LEU A 827 -18.42 -37.16 -17.62
N ASP A 828 -17.48 -37.34 -18.56
CA ASP A 828 -17.56 -38.38 -19.60
C ASP A 828 -17.69 -39.78 -18.99
N LYS A 829 -16.88 -40.10 -17.97
CA LYS A 829 -16.97 -41.37 -17.24
C LYS A 829 -18.32 -41.55 -16.54
N ALA A 830 -18.85 -40.50 -15.93
CA ALA A 830 -20.15 -40.55 -15.26
C ALA A 830 -21.32 -40.70 -16.22
N LEU A 831 -21.18 -40.29 -17.49
CA LEU A 831 -22.19 -40.47 -18.54
C LEU A 831 -22.16 -41.87 -19.17
N LEU A 832 -21.02 -42.56 -19.09
CA LEU A 832 -20.85 -43.95 -19.54
C LEU A 832 -21.33 -44.99 -18.51
N GLN A 833 -21.52 -44.57 -17.26
CA GLN A 833 -22.13 -45.34 -16.16
C GLN A 833 -23.64 -45.08 -16.06
#